data_AF-A0A7K0KWZ6-F1
#
_entry.id   AF-A0A7K0KWZ6-F1
#
_cell.length_a   1.000
_cell.length_b   1.000
_cell.length_c   1.000
_cell.angle_alpha   90.00
_cell.angle_beta   90.00
_cell.angle_gamma   90.00
#
_symmetry.space_group_name_H-M   'P 1'
#
loop_
_entity.id
_entity.type
_entity.pdbx_description
1 polymer ?
#
loop_
_entity_poly.entity_id
_entity_poly.type
_entity_poly.pdbx_seq_one_letter_code
_entity_poly.pdbx_strand_id
1 'polypeptide(L)'
;GMSDEIVAGQYRGWADRIADVFAAANLEFTYANFAIRGKLLHQVVTDQVPLIFPLITGPETLVSFHAGANDALRPNYKSAIVLPLYAETVRKIAKTGATILLFTVLEKTSDSNGKTAQMWQERFGEFNRNVRAVAAEVGAIVADANEEGFLSDLRFLANDRLHLNSEGHYRSAQAILEKLDYPFDLHWRTPLPTAEKKVFYRRSIEWWRWFITFLIPWFWRRVRGVSSGDGRSAKHYRPMKWLNHESSQLPSSVHAPLSKSSDPKSMDLSAYLTDRELSWLSFNERVLELAEDKSVPLLERVRFLSIFSSNLDEFYMVRVATLMRKLETGVTAKNSAGFTPQELLKEIALKTRSLVERQSTTFVSDILPKLNNNGIEILRWNELEESEVMYLTNFFEDRIFPVLTPLAVDPSHPFPYISGLSLNLGVIVQNPERKEQFFARIKVPPTFSRFIQTDPNKPGRFIPLEEIISQHLSKLFPGMKILDHYTFRLTRNQDLEFEDEETEDLLSSLEQELLRRRFGPPTRLEIEAGINPDLLSRLQSELEIDPENILHVKFPIDLTDLNRIADLDIPELKFVPYRAKIPASFANIDFEENEPFFAAIRSGEILLHHPYESFTSSVVQFLETAARDPQVLAIKQTLYRTSGDSPIIEALIEAAEAGKQVLAVIEIRARFDEQANVRWARKLEAAGVHVVYGLMGLKTHAKLSLVIRDEPEGLRRYCHVGTGNYNPKTARAYEDFGLLSCDPTLGEDLTKIFNQLSGFAPLSDYSRLLVAPRTLRDGLLEKIDKEIANHKAGKPAGIQLKLNSLLDEAFVEKLYEASQNGVSVDLLIRGICALRPGIPGKSENIRVRSILGRFLEHSRIFHFVNAGDNEYWIGSADLMQRNLDRRVESLVRIAKPDHEKYLQGILDLGLSDSTMSWELTGNTWKKRLGENLANLHETLITRFSNRG
;
A
#
# COMPACT_ATOMS: atom_id res chain seq x y z
N GLY A 1 -2.06 25.99 6.82
CA GLY A 1 -0.79 26.71 6.66
C GLY A 1 -0.05 26.15 5.47
N MET A 2 1.26 26.37 5.34
CA MET A 2 2.04 25.82 4.21
C MET A 2 1.99 24.29 4.06
N SER A 3 1.51 23.58 5.09
CA SER A 3 1.32 22.13 5.13
C SER A 3 -0.16 21.72 5.13
N ASP A 4 -1.06 22.59 4.66
CA ASP A 4 -2.51 22.37 4.62
C ASP A 4 -3.05 23.13 3.40
N GLU A 5 -3.04 22.44 2.26
CA GLU A 5 -3.39 22.98 0.93
C GLU A 5 -4.88 22.73 0.64
N ILE A 6 -5.59 23.78 0.21
CA ILE A 6 -7.02 23.71 -0.12
C ILE A 6 -7.20 23.40 -1.61
N VAL A 7 -6.41 24.07 -2.45
CA VAL A 7 -6.33 23.92 -3.91
C VAL A 7 -4.89 24.25 -4.31
N ALA A 8 -4.38 23.67 -5.40
CA ALA A 8 -3.02 23.88 -5.91
C ALA A 8 -2.53 25.35 -5.79
N GLY A 9 -1.46 25.57 -5.02
CA GLY A 9 -0.83 26.86 -4.74
C GLY A 9 -1.50 27.71 -3.65
N GLN A 10 -2.67 27.29 -3.12
CA GLN A 10 -3.44 28.00 -2.09
C GLN A 10 -3.57 27.22 -0.79
N TYR A 11 -2.98 27.77 0.26
CA TYR A 11 -2.85 27.13 1.57
C TYR A 11 -3.82 27.68 2.61
N ARG A 12 -4.48 26.83 3.40
CA ARG A 12 -5.45 27.24 4.45
C ARG A 12 -4.79 28.09 5.53
N GLY A 13 -5.01 29.40 5.50
CA GLY A 13 -4.46 30.35 6.48
C GLY A 13 -5.31 30.43 7.75
N TRP A 14 -4.86 31.24 8.71
CA TRP A 14 -5.66 31.55 9.91
C TRP A 14 -6.97 32.25 9.52
N ALA A 15 -6.95 33.11 8.49
CA ALA A 15 -8.13 33.81 7.98
C ALA A 15 -9.19 32.85 7.41
N ASP A 16 -8.75 31.80 6.69
CA ASP A 16 -9.64 30.77 6.17
C ASP A 16 -10.31 30.01 7.34
N ARG A 17 -9.54 29.64 8.36
CA ARG A 17 -10.06 28.95 9.55
C ARG A 17 -11.07 29.77 10.34
N ILE A 18 -10.87 31.08 10.46
CA ILE A 18 -11.85 31.98 11.10
C ILE A 18 -13.12 32.07 10.26
N ALA A 19 -12.98 32.22 8.93
CA ALA A 19 -14.12 32.27 8.04
C ALA A 19 -14.97 30.98 8.12
N ASP A 20 -14.34 29.81 8.21
CA ASP A 20 -15.03 28.53 8.34
C ASP A 20 -15.84 28.43 9.64
N VAL A 21 -15.30 28.95 10.77
CA VAL A 21 -16.00 28.96 12.06
C VAL A 21 -17.22 29.87 12.01
N PHE A 22 -17.09 31.05 11.41
CA PHE A 22 -18.22 31.95 11.26
C PHE A 22 -19.27 31.43 10.26
N ALA A 23 -18.85 30.78 9.18
CA ALA A 23 -19.75 30.13 8.23
C ALA A 23 -20.55 29.00 8.89
N ALA A 24 -19.89 28.16 9.69
CA ALA A 24 -20.54 27.06 10.41
C ALA A 24 -21.57 27.54 11.44
N ALA A 25 -21.41 28.75 11.97
CA ALA A 25 -22.34 29.34 12.92
C ALA A 25 -23.53 30.08 12.28
N ASN A 26 -23.61 30.07 10.95
CA ASN A 26 -24.75 30.59 10.17
C ASN A 26 -25.10 32.07 10.47
N LEU A 27 -24.09 32.89 10.77
CA LEU A 27 -24.26 34.32 11.04
C LEU A 27 -24.34 35.13 9.73
N GLU A 28 -25.18 36.17 9.69
CA GLU A 28 -25.09 37.20 8.65
C GLU A 28 -23.89 38.12 8.96
N PHE A 29 -22.69 37.73 8.53
CA PHE A 29 -21.47 38.52 8.74
C PHE A 29 -20.73 38.75 7.42
N THR A 30 -20.00 39.87 7.35
CA THR A 30 -19.12 40.17 6.21
C THR A 30 -17.67 40.13 6.67
N TYR A 31 -16.80 39.35 6.02
CA TYR A 31 -15.38 39.29 6.38
C TYR A 31 -14.48 39.68 5.21
N ALA A 32 -13.64 40.68 5.43
CA ALA A 32 -12.67 41.17 4.45
C ALA A 32 -11.24 41.06 4.98
N ASN A 33 -10.36 40.40 4.23
CA ASN A 33 -8.97 40.20 4.62
C ASN A 33 -7.98 40.98 3.73
N PHE A 34 -7.38 42.02 4.30
CA PHE A 34 -6.29 42.79 3.69
C PHE A 34 -4.94 42.17 4.05
N ALA A 35 -4.64 41.06 3.38
CA ALA A 35 -3.34 40.41 3.46
C ALA A 35 -3.05 39.63 2.18
N ILE A 36 -1.91 39.92 1.53
CA ILE A 36 -1.34 39.07 0.48
C ILE A 36 0.08 38.70 0.90
N ARG A 37 0.33 37.40 0.99
CA ARG A 37 1.63 36.85 1.40
C ARG A 37 2.75 37.48 0.59
N GLY A 38 3.79 37.98 1.26
CA GLY A 38 4.98 38.54 0.61
C GLY A 38 4.83 39.93 -0.02
N LYS A 39 3.62 40.51 -0.11
CA LYS A 39 3.45 41.88 -0.62
C LYS A 39 3.81 42.94 0.43
N LEU A 40 4.21 44.10 -0.07
CA LEU A 40 4.47 45.30 0.73
C LEU A 40 3.19 46.09 1.01
N LEU A 41 3.22 46.94 2.04
CA LEU A 41 2.08 47.75 2.47
C LEU A 41 1.48 48.55 1.31
N HIS A 42 2.30 49.29 0.55
CA HIS A 42 1.80 50.09 -0.56
C HIS A 42 1.14 49.24 -1.66
N GLN A 43 1.59 48.00 -1.86
CA GLN A 43 0.98 47.09 -2.84
C GLN A 43 -0.36 46.57 -2.32
N VAL A 44 -0.45 46.19 -1.04
CA VAL A 44 -1.73 45.81 -0.42
C VAL A 44 -2.73 46.97 -0.46
N VAL A 45 -2.28 48.19 -0.16
CA VAL A 45 -3.12 49.38 -0.20
C VAL A 45 -3.63 49.62 -1.62
N THR A 46 -2.75 49.68 -2.62
CA THR A 46 -3.14 49.96 -4.01
C THR A 46 -4.00 48.84 -4.61
N ASP A 47 -3.68 47.59 -4.33
CA ASP A 47 -4.31 46.44 -4.99
C ASP A 47 -5.63 46.03 -4.32
N GLN A 48 -5.75 46.18 -3.00
CA GLN A 48 -6.92 45.70 -2.26
C GLN A 48 -7.84 46.83 -1.79
N VAL A 49 -7.32 47.99 -1.35
CA VAL A 49 -8.18 49.03 -0.74
C VAL A 49 -9.22 49.57 -1.71
N PRO A 50 -8.90 50.01 -2.94
CA PRO A 50 -9.91 50.51 -3.88
C PRO A 50 -11.01 49.50 -4.23
N LEU A 51 -10.68 48.20 -4.25
CA LEU A 51 -11.61 47.13 -4.62
C LEU A 51 -12.56 46.77 -3.47
N ILE A 52 -12.04 46.76 -2.24
CA ILE A 52 -12.74 46.23 -1.07
C ILE A 52 -13.47 47.34 -0.31
N PHE A 53 -12.87 48.53 -0.24
CA PHE A 53 -13.36 49.64 0.57
C PHE A 53 -14.82 50.04 0.29
N PRO A 54 -15.32 50.08 -0.97
CA PRO A 54 -16.72 50.40 -1.25
C PRO A 54 -17.72 49.37 -0.72
N LEU A 55 -17.24 48.19 -0.32
CA LEU A 55 -18.05 47.04 0.04
C LEU A 55 -18.04 46.75 1.56
N ILE A 56 -17.35 47.58 2.35
CA ILE A 56 -17.31 47.51 3.80
C ILE A 56 -18.48 48.34 4.35
N THR A 57 -19.46 47.68 4.96
CA THR A 57 -20.67 48.33 5.48
C THR A 57 -20.83 48.01 6.96
N GLY A 58 -20.74 49.04 7.81
CA GLY A 58 -21.16 48.98 9.22
C GLY A 58 -20.38 48.01 10.12
N PRO A 59 -20.76 47.91 11.41
CA PRO A 59 -20.10 47.08 12.41
C PRO A 59 -20.20 45.57 12.17
N GLU A 60 -21.19 45.13 11.38
CA GLU A 60 -21.37 43.75 10.89
C GLU A 60 -20.28 43.26 9.93
N THR A 61 -19.37 44.15 9.50
CA THR A 61 -18.19 43.78 8.73
C THR A 61 -16.96 43.64 9.63
N LEU A 62 -16.35 42.45 9.66
CA LEU A 62 -15.02 42.22 10.23
C LEU A 62 -13.95 42.47 9.15
N VAL A 63 -12.97 43.30 9.47
CA VAL A 63 -11.84 43.59 8.58
C VAL A 63 -10.54 43.21 9.26
N SER A 64 -9.83 42.22 8.71
CA SER A 64 -8.47 41.91 9.17
C SER A 64 -7.43 42.60 8.29
N PHE A 65 -6.56 43.41 8.90
CA PHE A 65 -5.52 44.15 8.19
C PHE A 65 -4.13 43.71 8.64
N HIS A 66 -3.48 42.88 7.81
CA HIS A 66 -2.16 42.31 8.10
C HIS A 66 -1.18 42.63 6.96
N ALA A 67 -0.61 43.85 7.00
CA ALA A 67 0.36 44.36 6.04
C ALA A 67 1.42 45.25 6.73
N GLY A 68 2.57 45.49 6.09
CA GLY A 68 3.63 46.37 6.61
C GLY A 68 4.82 45.66 7.28
N ALA A 69 4.63 44.45 7.81
CA ALA A 69 5.72 43.64 8.38
C ALA A 69 6.84 43.33 7.35
N ASN A 70 6.46 43.08 6.10
CA ASN A 70 7.41 42.82 5.00
C ASN A 70 8.24 44.05 4.62
N ASP A 71 7.73 45.26 4.85
CA ASP A 71 8.40 46.53 4.62
C ASP A 71 9.46 46.77 5.69
N ALA A 72 9.13 46.52 6.96
CA ALA A 72 10.10 46.55 8.04
C ALA A 72 11.29 45.64 7.70
N LEU A 73 10.99 44.43 7.17
CA LEU A 73 11.90 43.41 6.62
C LEU A 73 12.80 43.84 5.44
N ARG A 74 12.79 45.09 4.96
CA ARG A 74 13.65 45.54 3.86
C ARG A 74 14.86 46.35 4.34
N PRO A 75 16.04 46.19 3.71
CA PRO A 75 17.22 47.01 4.04
C PRO A 75 16.91 48.52 4.03
N ASN A 76 16.15 48.99 3.04
CA ASN A 76 15.78 50.39 2.83
C ASN A 76 14.47 50.83 3.52
N TYR A 77 14.09 50.18 4.63
CA TYR A 77 12.89 50.55 5.39
C TYR A 77 12.95 52.01 5.87
N LYS A 78 11.89 52.78 5.58
CA LYS A 78 11.71 54.17 6.03
C LYS A 78 10.42 54.26 6.83
N SER A 79 10.53 54.23 8.16
CA SER A 79 9.35 54.28 9.05
C SER A 79 8.51 55.53 8.83
N ALA A 80 9.15 56.67 8.53
CA ALA A 80 8.50 57.94 8.17
C ALA A 80 7.59 57.88 6.92
N ILE A 81 7.64 56.82 6.11
CA ILE A 81 6.74 56.61 4.96
C ILE A 81 5.75 55.49 5.26
N VAL A 82 6.22 54.38 5.82
CA VAL A 82 5.40 53.19 6.01
C VAL A 82 4.39 53.35 7.15
N LEU A 83 4.80 53.95 8.27
CA LEU A 83 3.92 54.09 9.46
C LEU A 83 2.77 55.07 9.22
N PRO A 84 2.97 56.26 8.60
CA PRO A 84 1.86 57.15 8.26
C PRO A 84 0.88 56.53 7.27
N LEU A 85 1.38 55.82 6.24
CA LEU A 85 0.52 55.14 5.26
C LEU A 85 -0.32 54.03 5.92
N TYR A 86 0.28 53.27 6.85
CA TYR A 86 -0.43 52.25 7.62
C TYR A 86 -1.55 52.91 8.45
N ALA A 87 -1.21 53.94 9.23
CA ALA A 87 -2.14 54.64 10.10
C ALA A 87 -3.29 55.29 9.31
N GLU A 88 -2.99 55.97 8.20
CA GLU A 88 -4.00 56.58 7.33
C GLU A 88 -4.95 55.54 6.74
N THR A 89 -4.43 54.39 6.31
CA THR A 89 -5.25 53.30 5.75
C THR A 89 -6.19 52.73 6.80
N VAL A 90 -5.68 52.41 8.00
CA VAL A 90 -6.51 51.88 9.09
C VAL A 90 -7.57 52.89 9.54
N ARG A 91 -7.22 54.18 9.65
CA ARG A 91 -8.21 55.25 9.94
C ARG A 91 -9.29 55.35 8.87
N LYS A 92 -8.94 55.18 7.58
CA LYS A 92 -9.93 55.15 6.50
C LYS A 92 -10.89 53.98 6.67
N ILE A 93 -10.37 52.79 6.97
CA ILE A 93 -11.21 51.60 7.22
C ILE A 93 -12.10 51.85 8.44
N ALA A 94 -11.58 52.41 9.53
CA ALA A 94 -12.35 52.67 10.75
C ALA A 94 -13.54 53.61 10.52
N LYS A 95 -13.40 54.60 9.62
CA LYS A 95 -14.51 55.50 9.25
C LYS A 95 -15.71 54.81 8.60
N THR A 96 -15.56 53.57 8.13
CA THR A 96 -16.68 52.76 7.59
C THR A 96 -17.57 52.15 8.68
N GLY A 97 -17.12 52.17 9.94
CA GLY A 97 -17.82 51.57 11.07
C GLY A 97 -17.52 50.08 11.30
N ALA A 98 -16.65 49.47 10.49
CA ALA A 98 -16.28 48.05 10.61
C ALA A 98 -15.51 47.70 11.88
N THR A 99 -15.67 46.46 12.35
CA THR A 99 -14.82 45.88 13.38
C THR A 99 -13.46 45.54 12.77
N ILE A 100 -12.36 46.06 13.34
CA ILE A 100 -11.03 45.92 12.75
C ILE A 100 -10.15 45.03 13.61
N LEU A 101 -9.46 44.08 12.98
CA LEU A 101 -8.43 43.23 13.56
C LEU A 101 -7.06 43.57 12.98
N LEU A 102 -6.13 44.00 13.84
CA LEU A 102 -4.75 44.31 13.51
C LEU A 102 -3.77 43.29 14.11
N PHE A 103 -2.57 43.21 13.57
CA PHE A 103 -1.56 42.21 13.93
C PHE A 103 -0.22 42.87 14.23
N THR A 104 0.40 42.50 15.35
CA THR A 104 1.81 42.81 15.62
C THR A 104 2.70 41.67 15.14
N VAL A 105 4.01 41.93 15.08
CA VAL A 105 5.04 40.91 14.77
C VAL A 105 5.86 40.57 16.02
N LEU A 106 6.42 39.37 16.06
CA LEU A 106 7.25 38.93 17.19
C LEU A 106 8.55 39.76 17.24
N GLU A 107 8.84 40.39 18.38
CA GLU A 107 10.03 41.23 18.58
C GLU A 107 11.26 40.42 19.00
N LYS A 108 11.07 39.18 19.46
CA LYS A 108 12.11 38.40 20.16
C LYS A 108 13.09 37.72 19.19
N THR A 109 14.36 38.13 19.26
CA THR A 109 15.51 37.33 18.82
C THR A 109 16.35 36.95 20.05
N SER A 110 15.91 35.97 20.83
CA SER A 110 16.72 35.48 21.96
C SER A 110 17.93 34.71 21.44
N ASP A 111 19.11 35.10 21.95
CA ASP A 111 20.44 34.49 21.85
C ASP A 111 21.38 34.97 20.73
N SER A 112 21.07 36.03 19.99
CA SER A 112 22.01 36.60 19.00
C SER A 112 22.42 38.05 19.33
N ASN A 113 23.65 38.23 19.83
CA ASN A 113 24.28 39.55 20.09
C ASN A 113 24.74 40.27 18.79
N GLY A 114 24.08 40.02 17.65
CA GLY A 114 24.48 40.57 16.35
C GLY A 114 23.81 41.92 16.06
N LYS A 115 24.57 42.88 15.50
CA LYS A 115 24.06 44.22 15.10
C LYS A 115 22.81 44.16 14.21
N THR A 116 22.71 43.14 13.36
CA THR A 116 21.55 42.92 12.49
C THR A 116 20.29 42.56 13.27
N ALA A 117 20.39 41.71 14.30
CA ALA A 117 19.26 41.31 15.14
C ALA A 117 18.72 42.49 15.97
N GLN A 118 19.63 43.33 16.51
CA GLN A 118 19.25 44.56 17.21
C GLN A 118 18.49 45.54 16.29
N MET A 119 18.98 45.74 15.06
CA MET A 119 18.29 46.56 14.06
C MET A 119 16.88 46.03 13.73
N TRP A 120 16.71 44.71 13.63
CA TRP A 120 15.41 44.07 13.39
C TRP A 120 14.44 44.29 14.56
N GLN A 121 14.94 44.10 15.77
CA GLN A 121 14.18 44.29 17.00
C GLN A 121 13.69 45.75 17.15
N GLU A 122 14.55 46.74 16.86
CA GLU A 122 14.16 48.15 16.91
C GLU A 122 13.06 48.48 15.89
N ARG A 123 13.21 48.01 14.64
CA ARG A 123 12.22 48.25 13.57
C ARG A 123 10.87 47.59 13.85
N PHE A 124 10.87 46.34 14.32
CA PHE A 124 9.65 45.64 14.69
C PHE A 124 8.99 46.26 15.93
N GLY A 125 9.78 46.69 16.91
CA GLY A 125 9.27 47.42 18.06
C GLY A 125 8.62 48.75 17.64
N GLU A 126 9.22 49.51 16.73
CA GLU A 126 8.65 50.75 16.19
C GLU A 126 7.34 50.49 15.44
N PHE A 127 7.32 49.48 14.57
CA PHE A 127 6.10 49.08 13.84
C PHE A 127 4.98 48.64 14.80
N ASN A 128 5.28 47.77 15.76
CA ASN A 128 4.30 47.27 16.73
C ASN A 128 3.74 48.40 17.61
N ARG A 129 4.57 49.34 18.07
CA ARG A 129 4.10 50.53 18.80
C ARG A 129 3.12 51.34 17.96
N ASN A 130 3.40 51.53 16.67
CA ASN A 130 2.48 52.23 15.77
C ASN A 130 1.17 51.46 15.57
N VAL A 131 1.21 50.13 15.38
CA VAL A 131 0.01 49.29 15.27
C VAL A 131 -0.86 49.42 16.53
N ARG A 132 -0.26 49.28 17.72
CA ARG A 132 -0.98 49.42 19.00
C ARG A 132 -1.54 50.82 19.20
N ALA A 133 -0.78 51.86 18.87
CA ALA A 133 -1.23 53.25 19.00
C ALA A 133 -2.42 53.55 18.09
N VAL A 134 -2.36 53.14 16.82
CA VAL A 134 -3.47 53.32 15.87
C VAL A 134 -4.67 52.46 16.28
N ALA A 135 -4.46 51.24 16.77
CA ALA A 135 -5.54 50.40 17.27
C ALA A 135 -6.30 51.05 18.43
N ALA A 136 -5.56 51.59 19.41
CA ALA A 136 -6.13 52.32 20.53
C ALA A 136 -6.88 53.59 20.09
N GLU A 137 -6.37 54.29 19.08
CA GLU A 137 -7.01 55.49 18.50
C GLU A 137 -8.37 55.16 17.87
N VAL A 138 -8.47 54.05 17.13
CA VAL A 138 -9.68 53.71 16.35
C VAL A 138 -10.57 52.63 16.98
N GLY A 139 -10.19 52.10 18.14
CA GLY A 139 -10.91 51.01 18.82
C GLY A 139 -10.76 49.64 18.13
N ALA A 140 -9.65 49.37 17.46
CA ALA A 140 -9.41 48.08 16.80
C ALA A 140 -8.88 47.00 17.76
N ILE A 141 -9.19 45.75 17.46
CA ILE A 141 -8.71 44.57 18.18
C ILE A 141 -7.29 44.24 17.70
N VAL A 142 -6.39 43.89 18.62
CA VAL A 142 -5.00 43.54 18.29
C VAL A 142 -4.69 42.09 18.65
N ALA A 143 -4.35 41.30 17.64
CA ALA A 143 -3.69 40.01 17.81
C ALA A 143 -2.19 40.25 18.04
N ASP A 144 -1.77 40.23 19.32
CA ASP A 144 -0.41 40.61 19.69
C ASP A 144 0.54 39.40 19.72
N ALA A 145 1.43 39.32 18.72
CA ALA A 145 2.34 38.21 18.57
C ALA A 145 3.29 37.98 19.76
N ASN A 146 3.52 38.98 20.63
CA ASN A 146 4.38 38.83 21.81
C ASN A 146 3.63 38.35 23.05
N GLU A 147 2.31 38.57 23.12
CA GLU A 147 1.45 38.05 24.20
C GLU A 147 1.10 36.57 23.94
N GLU A 148 0.93 36.21 22.66
CA GLU A 148 0.63 34.86 22.21
C GLU A 148 1.89 33.97 22.27
N GLY A 149 2.25 33.52 23.49
CA GLY A 149 3.52 32.86 23.79
C GLY A 149 3.89 31.66 22.89
N PHE A 150 2.92 31.02 22.23
CA PHE A 150 3.18 29.93 21.29
C PHE A 150 3.91 30.39 20.02
N LEU A 151 3.74 31.64 19.58
CA LEU A 151 4.43 32.17 18.38
C LEU A 151 5.95 32.27 18.58
N SER A 152 6.44 32.15 19.81
CA SER A 152 7.87 32.09 20.12
C SER A 152 8.50 30.70 19.95
N ASP A 153 7.69 29.64 19.79
CA ASP A 153 8.18 28.27 19.61
C ASP A 153 8.32 27.94 18.12
N LEU A 154 9.57 27.68 17.70
CA LEU A 154 9.93 27.37 16.31
C LEU A 154 9.21 26.14 15.76
N ARG A 155 8.66 25.26 16.61
CA ARG A 155 7.91 24.06 16.19
C ARG A 155 6.57 24.39 15.53
N PHE A 156 6.06 25.60 15.71
CA PHE A 156 4.87 26.07 15.01
C PHE A 156 5.17 26.75 13.67
N LEU A 157 6.45 26.86 13.32
CA LEU A 157 6.87 27.28 11.99
C LEU A 157 6.91 26.08 11.04
N ALA A 158 6.66 26.34 9.77
CA ALA A 158 6.85 25.41 8.69
C ALA A 158 8.34 25.09 8.50
N ASN A 159 8.64 24.13 7.61
CA ASN A 159 10.02 23.70 7.33
C ASN A 159 10.93 24.86 6.90
N ASP A 160 10.37 25.94 6.33
CA ASP A 160 11.13 27.14 5.96
C ASP A 160 11.50 28.05 7.14
N ARG A 161 11.00 27.77 8.35
CA ARG A 161 11.18 28.57 9.58
C ARG A 161 10.86 30.06 9.43
N LEU A 162 10.04 30.42 8.44
CA LEU A 162 9.63 31.79 8.14
C LEU A 162 8.11 31.96 8.20
N HIS A 163 7.36 30.90 7.90
CA HIS A 163 5.89 30.92 7.91
C HIS A 163 5.36 29.93 8.94
N LEU A 164 4.13 30.15 9.43
CA LEU A 164 3.47 29.20 10.33
C LEU A 164 3.10 27.91 9.57
N ASN A 165 3.24 26.77 10.25
CA ASN A 165 2.71 25.49 9.78
C ASN A 165 1.19 25.39 10.03
N SER A 166 0.59 24.24 9.75
CA SER A 166 -0.86 24.07 9.93
C SER A 166 -1.31 24.32 11.37
N GLU A 167 -0.58 23.79 12.35
CA GLU A 167 -0.86 23.92 13.78
C GLU A 167 -0.68 25.38 14.26
N GLY A 168 0.40 26.05 13.82
CA GLY A 168 0.61 27.47 14.11
C GLY A 168 -0.53 28.35 13.59
N HIS A 169 -1.00 28.11 12.36
CA HIS A 169 -2.16 28.81 11.80
C HIS A 169 -3.48 28.49 12.51
N TYR A 170 -3.65 27.26 13.00
CA TYR A 170 -4.82 26.87 13.80
C TYR A 170 -4.83 27.61 15.14
N ARG A 171 -3.73 27.60 15.88
CA ARG A 171 -3.64 28.32 17.17
C ARG A 171 -3.79 29.83 17.01
N SER A 172 -3.24 30.43 15.95
CA SER A 172 -3.50 31.84 15.64
C SER A 172 -4.98 32.13 15.42
N ALA A 173 -5.71 31.26 14.71
CA ALA A 173 -7.14 31.43 14.52
C ALA A 173 -7.91 31.32 15.85
N GLN A 174 -7.56 30.35 16.70
CA GLN A 174 -8.22 30.18 18.00
C GLN A 174 -7.96 31.36 18.96
N ALA A 175 -6.73 31.90 18.98
CA ALA A 175 -6.41 33.10 19.75
C ALA A 175 -7.22 34.33 19.31
N ILE A 176 -7.41 34.47 17.99
CA ILE A 176 -8.23 35.56 17.43
C ILE A 176 -9.71 35.36 17.78
N LEU A 177 -10.24 34.15 17.65
CA LEU A 177 -11.62 33.83 18.03
C LEU A 177 -11.88 34.11 19.51
N GLU A 178 -10.92 33.80 20.39
CA GLU A 178 -10.99 34.17 21.80
C GLU A 178 -11.06 35.68 22.00
N LYS A 179 -10.21 36.47 21.32
CA LYS A 179 -10.24 37.94 21.42
C LYS A 179 -11.49 38.58 20.83
N LEU A 180 -12.18 37.88 19.93
CA LEU A 180 -13.48 38.28 19.37
C LEU A 180 -14.67 37.84 20.24
N ASP A 181 -14.41 37.25 21.42
CA ASP A 181 -15.41 36.68 22.32
C ASP A 181 -16.31 35.63 21.63
N TYR A 182 -15.68 34.81 20.77
CA TYR A 182 -16.35 33.78 19.97
C TYR A 182 -15.93 32.38 20.42
N PRO A 183 -16.78 31.33 20.31
CA PRO A 183 -16.39 29.96 20.64
C PRO A 183 -15.06 29.53 20.03
N PHE A 184 -14.15 29.09 20.89
CA PHE A 184 -12.80 28.65 20.52
C PHE A 184 -12.43 27.36 21.28
N ASP A 185 -11.45 26.63 20.78
CA ASP A 185 -11.00 25.35 21.34
C ASP A 185 -9.87 25.55 22.38
N LEU A 186 -10.18 25.33 23.66
CA LEU A 186 -9.22 25.46 24.78
C LEU A 186 -7.90 24.69 24.60
N HIS A 187 -7.87 23.65 23.75
CA HIS A 187 -6.65 22.89 23.46
C HIS A 187 -5.52 23.78 22.91
N TRP A 188 -5.84 24.91 22.26
CA TRP A 188 -4.85 25.84 21.70
C TRP A 188 -3.89 26.42 22.76
N ARG A 189 -4.30 26.44 24.03
CA ARG A 189 -3.47 26.90 25.17
C ARG A 189 -2.53 25.81 25.72
N THR A 190 -2.67 24.56 25.28
CA THR A 190 -1.86 23.44 25.77
C THR A 190 -0.46 23.50 25.16
N PRO A 191 0.63 23.63 25.95
CA PRO A 191 1.98 23.65 25.41
C PRO A 191 2.33 22.30 24.76
N LEU A 192 3.14 22.33 23.69
CA LEU A 192 3.65 21.10 23.08
C LEU A 192 4.53 20.33 24.08
N PRO A 193 4.51 18.98 24.05
CA PRO A 193 5.37 18.15 24.90
C PRO A 193 6.84 18.55 24.81
N THR A 194 7.59 18.39 25.90
CA THR A 194 9.01 18.74 25.93
C THR A 194 9.78 17.88 24.92
N ALA A 195 10.47 18.51 23.97
CA ALA A 195 11.25 17.78 22.97
C ALA A 195 12.53 17.21 23.61
N GLU A 196 12.87 15.96 23.27
CA GLU A 196 14.14 15.35 23.70
C GLU A 196 15.35 16.12 23.14
N LYS A 197 16.43 16.18 23.94
CA LYS A 197 17.68 16.86 23.55
C LYS A 197 18.40 16.07 22.45
N LYS A 198 18.30 16.52 21.20
CA LYS A 198 19.08 15.98 20.06
C LYS A 198 20.59 16.22 20.23
N VAL A 199 21.41 15.23 19.86
CA VAL A 199 22.90 15.26 19.88
C VAL A 199 23.45 16.30 18.88
N PHE A 200 24.52 17.01 19.29
CA PHE A 200 25.09 18.20 18.64
C PHE A 200 25.40 18.06 17.14
N TYR A 201 25.90 16.90 16.69
CA TYR A 201 26.34 16.71 15.28
C TYR A 201 25.18 16.64 14.27
N ARG A 202 24.03 16.04 14.64
CA ARG A 202 22.82 16.02 13.80
C ARG A 202 22.25 17.42 13.56
N ARG A 203 22.46 18.34 14.51
CA ARG A 203 21.95 19.72 14.44
C ARG A 203 22.64 20.56 13.36
N SER A 204 23.93 20.34 13.13
CA SER A 204 24.71 21.08 12.12
C SER A 204 24.38 20.70 10.68
N ILE A 205 24.13 19.41 10.42
CA ILE A 205 23.75 18.91 9.08
C ILE A 205 22.31 19.32 8.72
N GLU A 206 21.37 19.19 9.67
CA GLU A 206 20.00 19.68 9.50
C GLU A 206 19.96 21.20 9.23
N TRP A 207 20.83 21.97 9.90
CA TRP A 207 20.96 23.41 9.69
C TRP A 207 21.53 23.75 8.31
N TRP A 208 22.59 23.07 7.86
CA TRP A 208 23.16 23.27 6.52
C TRP A 208 22.18 22.89 5.40
N ARG A 209 21.46 21.76 5.54
CA ARG A 209 20.42 21.35 4.60
C ARG A 209 19.30 22.39 4.54
N TRP A 210 18.81 22.87 5.68
CA TRP A 210 17.80 23.92 5.74
C TRP A 210 18.29 25.24 5.10
N PHE A 211 19.54 25.63 5.37
CA PHE A 211 20.16 26.84 4.82
C PHE A 211 20.16 26.83 3.29
N ILE A 212 20.56 25.71 2.68
CA ILE A 212 20.61 25.56 1.22
C ILE A 212 19.21 25.46 0.62
N THR A 213 18.30 24.72 1.24
CA THR A 213 16.96 24.46 0.67
C THR A 213 16.03 25.66 0.79
N PHE A 214 16.08 26.40 1.90
CA PHE A 214 15.08 27.44 2.18
C PHE A 214 15.68 28.86 2.21
N LEU A 215 16.80 29.06 2.91
CA LEU A 215 17.33 30.41 3.12
C LEU A 215 18.01 30.98 1.88
N ILE A 216 18.83 30.20 1.17
CA ILE A 216 19.50 30.62 -0.07
C ILE A 216 18.46 31.02 -1.14
N PRO A 217 17.45 30.19 -1.50
CA PRO A 217 16.45 30.57 -2.50
C PRO A 217 15.57 31.75 -2.07
N TRP A 218 15.28 31.88 -0.77
CA TRP A 218 14.55 33.05 -0.25
C TRP A 218 15.37 34.34 -0.40
N PHE A 219 16.67 34.31 -0.07
CA PHE A 219 17.58 35.45 -0.22
C PHE A 219 17.74 35.86 -1.69
N TRP A 220 17.96 34.90 -2.61
CA TRP A 220 18.11 35.17 -4.04
C TRP A 220 16.86 35.75 -4.69
N ARG A 221 15.66 35.29 -4.29
CA ARG A 221 14.39 35.90 -4.75
C ARG A 221 14.32 37.37 -4.39
N ARG A 222 14.73 37.72 -3.16
CA ARG A 222 14.71 39.10 -2.66
C ARG A 222 15.74 40.01 -3.33
N VAL A 223 16.92 39.49 -3.69
CA VAL A 223 17.92 40.22 -4.50
C VAL A 223 17.43 40.47 -5.93
N ARG A 224 16.67 39.54 -6.51
CA ARG A 224 16.09 39.65 -7.87
C ARG A 224 14.81 40.49 -7.94
N GLY A 225 14.36 41.06 -6.82
CA GLY A 225 13.14 41.87 -6.77
C GLY A 225 11.83 41.08 -6.88
N VAL A 226 11.88 39.74 -6.83
CA VAL A 226 10.72 38.85 -6.93
C VAL A 226 10.28 38.41 -5.54
N SER A 227 8.99 38.54 -5.23
CA SER A 227 8.39 38.12 -3.97
C SER A 227 7.64 36.80 -4.08
N SER A 228 7.52 36.07 -2.97
CA SER A 228 6.66 34.88 -2.89
C SER A 228 5.16 35.20 -3.09
N GLY A 229 4.80 36.49 -3.07
CA GLY A 229 3.47 37.00 -3.37
C GLY A 229 3.19 37.34 -4.83
N ASP A 230 4.21 37.33 -5.70
CA ASP A 230 4.02 37.70 -7.10
C ASP A 230 3.19 36.63 -7.81
N GLY A 231 2.17 37.04 -8.56
CA GLY A 231 1.19 36.13 -9.17
C GLY A 231 0.09 35.61 -8.23
N ARG A 232 0.09 35.98 -6.93
CA ARG A 232 -0.96 35.58 -5.98
C ARG A 232 -2.07 36.62 -5.86
N SER A 233 -3.32 36.16 -5.85
CA SER A 233 -4.50 36.97 -5.51
C SER A 233 -4.75 36.97 -4.00
N ALA A 234 -5.46 38.00 -3.52
CA ALA A 234 -5.91 38.06 -2.13
C ALA A 234 -6.98 37.02 -1.84
N LYS A 235 -6.89 36.42 -0.65
CA LYS A 235 -7.93 35.53 -0.12
C LYS A 235 -9.02 36.36 0.55
N HIS A 236 -10.29 36.01 0.33
CA HIS A 236 -11.46 36.71 0.88
C HIS A 236 -11.48 38.22 0.55
N TYR A 237 -11.20 38.56 -0.70
CA TYR A 237 -11.11 39.96 -1.18
C TYR A 237 -12.46 40.53 -1.65
N ARG A 238 -13.53 39.76 -1.69
CA ARG A 238 -14.89 40.28 -1.92
C ARG A 238 -15.75 39.91 -0.71
N PRO A 239 -16.51 40.86 -0.15
CA PRO A 239 -17.53 40.52 0.82
C PRO A 239 -18.59 39.66 0.13
N MET A 240 -18.72 38.42 0.59
CA MET A 240 -19.75 37.50 0.12
C MET A 240 -20.91 37.54 1.11
N LYS A 241 -22.10 37.91 0.62
CA LYS A 241 -23.36 37.55 1.28
C LYS A 241 -23.57 36.05 1.09
N TRP A 242 -23.45 35.28 2.16
CA TRP A 242 -23.91 33.89 2.15
C TRP A 242 -25.43 33.90 2.37
N LEU A 243 -26.18 33.81 1.27
CA LEU A 243 -27.63 33.64 1.30
C LEU A 243 -27.96 32.16 1.53
N ASN A 244 -28.91 31.92 2.45
CA ASN A 244 -29.52 30.63 2.72
C ASN A 244 -29.79 29.85 1.43
N HIS A 245 -29.15 28.68 1.28
CA HIS A 245 -29.68 27.64 0.42
C HIS A 245 -30.79 26.93 1.20
N GLU A 246 -32.04 27.17 0.81
CA GLU A 246 -33.16 26.34 1.22
C GLU A 246 -32.98 24.92 0.65
N SER A 247 -32.95 23.96 1.58
CA SER A 247 -33.29 22.55 1.44
C SER A 247 -32.76 21.79 0.22
N SER A 248 -31.50 21.36 0.29
CA SER A 248 -31.11 20.01 -0.11
C SER A 248 -30.21 19.43 0.99
N GLN A 249 -30.64 18.31 1.57
CA GLN A 249 -29.93 17.66 2.66
C GLN A 249 -28.53 17.23 2.19
N LEU A 250 -27.50 17.84 2.76
CA LEU A 250 -26.14 17.31 2.80
C LEU A 250 -25.86 16.73 4.19
N PRO A 251 -25.04 15.66 4.27
CA PRO A 251 -24.88 14.85 5.46
C PRO A 251 -24.00 15.52 6.52
N SER A 252 -24.43 15.40 7.77
CA SER A 252 -23.67 15.76 8.96
C SER A 252 -22.42 14.90 9.11
N SER A 253 -21.21 15.49 9.07
CA SER A 253 -20.15 15.35 10.09
C SER A 253 -18.74 15.70 9.59
N VAL A 254 -18.20 16.82 10.11
CA VAL A 254 -16.79 16.92 10.52
C VAL A 254 -16.80 17.30 12.00
N HIS A 255 -16.17 16.44 12.79
CA HIS A 255 -16.06 16.35 14.25
C HIS A 255 -16.30 17.62 15.11
N ALA A 256 -17.29 17.50 16.02
CA ALA A 256 -17.27 18.10 17.36
C ALA A 256 -16.90 16.99 18.39
N PRO A 257 -16.29 17.33 19.54
CA PRO A 257 -15.81 16.35 20.50
C PRO A 257 -16.99 15.57 21.11
N LEU A 258 -16.85 14.25 21.17
CA LEU A 258 -17.82 13.30 21.70
C LEU A 258 -18.28 13.70 23.13
N SER A 259 -19.39 14.44 23.21
CA SER A 259 -20.26 14.40 24.37
C SER A 259 -20.97 13.06 24.34
N LYS A 260 -20.78 12.25 25.39
CA LYS A 260 -21.52 11.01 25.65
C LYS A 260 -23.03 11.28 25.59
N SER A 261 -23.65 11.04 24.45
CA SER A 261 -25.06 10.67 24.37
C SER A 261 -25.11 9.16 24.26
N SER A 262 -25.88 8.53 25.15
CA SER A 262 -26.09 7.09 25.27
C SER A 262 -26.27 6.37 23.93
N ASP A 263 -25.21 5.69 23.48
CA ASP A 263 -25.20 4.73 22.37
C ASP A 263 -26.22 3.59 22.58
N PRO A 264 -26.86 3.08 21.51
CA PRO A 264 -27.20 1.67 21.45
C PRO A 264 -25.88 0.89 21.30
N LYS A 265 -25.18 0.62 22.42
CA LYS A 265 -23.94 -0.17 22.54
C LYS A 265 -23.26 -0.51 21.20
N SER A 266 -22.37 0.36 20.69
CA SER A 266 -21.36 -0.10 19.73
C SER A 266 -20.62 -1.27 20.39
N MET A 267 -20.67 -2.43 19.75
CA MET A 267 -20.16 -3.65 20.37
C MET A 267 -18.64 -3.60 20.33
N ASP A 268 -17.99 -3.75 21.48
CA ASP A 268 -16.53 -3.93 21.51
C ASP A 268 -16.18 -5.25 20.80
N LEU A 269 -15.86 -5.13 19.51
CA LEU A 269 -15.51 -6.25 18.63
C LEU A 269 -14.10 -6.78 18.92
N SER A 270 -13.28 -6.07 19.69
CA SER A 270 -11.87 -6.43 19.86
C SER A 270 -11.66 -7.82 20.45
N ALA A 271 -12.53 -8.24 21.37
CA ALA A 271 -12.52 -9.59 21.92
C ALA A 271 -12.96 -10.69 20.93
N TYR A 272 -13.61 -10.31 19.82
CA TYR A 272 -14.24 -11.21 18.85
C TYR A 272 -13.58 -11.19 17.47
N LEU A 273 -12.52 -10.39 17.27
CA LEU A 273 -11.76 -10.37 16.03
C LEU A 273 -10.46 -11.17 16.17
N THR A 274 -10.04 -11.77 15.05
CA THR A 274 -8.68 -12.31 14.89
C THR A 274 -7.80 -11.23 14.28
N ASP A 275 -6.63 -11.01 14.89
CA ASP A 275 -5.64 -10.09 14.36
C ASP A 275 -5.21 -10.46 12.93
N ARG A 276 -5.05 -9.45 12.08
CA ARG A 276 -4.74 -9.60 10.66
C ARG A 276 -3.40 -10.30 10.43
N GLU A 277 -2.36 -9.94 11.17
CA GLU A 277 -1.01 -10.46 11.02
C GLU A 277 -0.92 -11.88 11.59
N LEU A 278 -1.57 -12.17 12.71
CA LEU A 278 -1.66 -13.53 13.25
C LEU A 278 -2.47 -14.48 12.35
N SER A 279 -3.55 -13.97 11.75
CA SER A 279 -4.37 -14.69 10.77
C SER A 279 -3.60 -14.93 9.45
N TRP A 280 -2.74 -14.00 9.03
CA TRP A 280 -1.80 -14.23 7.93
C TRP A 280 -0.77 -15.33 8.26
N LEU A 281 -0.22 -15.35 9.48
CA LEU A 281 0.68 -16.43 9.90
C LEU A 281 -0.04 -17.79 9.93
N SER A 282 -1.32 -17.83 10.30
CA SER A 282 -2.14 -19.05 10.20
C SER A 282 -2.39 -19.48 8.74
N PHE A 283 -2.41 -18.55 7.78
CA PHE A 283 -2.39 -18.90 6.36
C PHE A 283 -1.07 -19.57 5.97
N ASN A 284 0.07 -18.98 6.32
CA ASN A 284 1.36 -19.57 5.96
C ASN A 284 1.61 -20.90 6.70
N GLU A 285 1.08 -21.06 7.92
CA GLU A 285 1.06 -22.34 8.64
C GLU A 285 0.37 -23.45 7.83
N ARG A 286 -0.78 -23.16 7.19
CA ARG A 286 -1.45 -24.14 6.31
C ARG A 286 -0.65 -24.46 5.04
N VAL A 287 0.17 -23.52 4.55
CA VAL A 287 1.14 -23.79 3.47
C VAL A 287 2.23 -24.75 3.96
N LEU A 288 2.75 -24.57 5.18
CA LEU A 288 3.70 -25.50 5.78
C LEU A 288 3.09 -26.90 5.96
N GLU A 289 1.82 -26.99 6.35
CA GLU A 289 1.11 -28.25 6.48
C GLU A 289 0.97 -29.03 5.15
N LEU A 290 1.02 -28.36 3.99
CA LEU A 290 1.13 -29.03 2.68
C LEU A 290 2.52 -29.64 2.46
N ALA A 291 3.58 -29.00 2.96
CA ALA A 291 4.91 -29.63 2.97
C ALA A 291 4.99 -30.80 3.97
N GLU A 292 4.21 -30.77 5.05
CA GLU A 292 4.11 -31.85 6.04
C GLU A 292 3.23 -33.02 5.54
N ASP A 293 2.35 -32.79 4.57
CA ASP A 293 1.40 -33.77 4.06
C ASP A 293 2.08 -34.85 3.20
N LYS A 294 1.90 -36.11 3.58
CA LYS A 294 2.47 -37.28 2.90
C LYS A 294 1.72 -37.66 1.62
N SER A 295 0.49 -37.18 1.41
CA SER A 295 -0.21 -37.41 0.13
C SER A 295 0.25 -36.47 -0.98
N VAL A 296 1.02 -35.44 -0.65
CA VAL A 296 1.60 -34.51 -1.64
C VAL A 296 2.90 -35.13 -2.18
N PRO A 297 3.15 -35.11 -3.51
CA PRO A 297 4.39 -35.61 -4.09
C PRO A 297 5.64 -34.92 -3.54
N LEU A 298 6.75 -35.65 -3.44
CA LEU A 298 7.94 -35.21 -2.68
C LEU A 298 8.49 -33.86 -3.16
N LEU A 299 8.66 -33.64 -4.46
CA LEU A 299 9.19 -32.37 -4.99
C LEU A 299 8.21 -31.22 -4.82
N GLU A 300 6.90 -31.50 -4.73
CA GLU A 300 5.89 -30.49 -4.43
C GLU A 300 5.92 -30.11 -2.94
N ARG A 301 6.22 -31.05 -2.05
CA ARG A 301 6.48 -30.75 -0.62
C ARG A 301 7.71 -29.86 -0.45
N VAL A 302 8.78 -30.12 -1.22
CA VAL A 302 9.96 -29.24 -1.31
C VAL A 302 9.56 -27.84 -1.81
N ARG A 303 8.71 -27.77 -2.84
CA ARG A 303 8.18 -26.50 -3.35
C ARG A 303 7.40 -25.74 -2.26
N PHE A 304 6.55 -26.41 -1.48
CA PHE A 304 5.80 -25.76 -0.40
C PHE A 304 6.69 -25.24 0.73
N LEU A 305 7.83 -25.88 1.04
CA LEU A 305 8.82 -25.32 1.96
C LEU A 305 9.41 -24.00 1.41
N SER A 306 9.75 -23.97 0.12
CA SER A 306 10.25 -22.75 -0.52
C SER A 306 9.18 -21.64 -0.55
N ILE A 307 7.94 -21.97 -0.89
CA ILE A 307 6.81 -21.02 -0.86
C ILE A 307 6.61 -20.48 0.56
N PHE A 308 6.65 -21.33 1.59
CA PHE A 308 6.53 -20.89 2.98
C PHE A 308 7.60 -19.86 3.35
N SER A 309 8.87 -20.13 3.02
CA SER A 309 9.99 -19.21 3.27
C SER A 309 9.83 -17.90 2.51
N SER A 310 9.45 -17.97 1.24
CA SER A 310 9.28 -16.79 0.38
C SER A 310 8.13 -15.89 0.86
N ASN A 311 7.01 -16.49 1.29
CA ASN A 311 5.91 -15.77 1.91
C ASN A 311 6.35 -15.08 3.21
N LEU A 312 7.14 -15.78 4.04
CA LEU A 312 7.62 -15.25 5.30
C LEU A 312 8.59 -14.08 5.10
N ASP A 313 9.44 -14.13 4.06
CA ASP A 313 10.26 -13.00 3.64
C ASP A 313 9.41 -11.76 3.35
N GLU A 314 8.37 -11.87 2.51
CA GLU A 314 7.47 -10.76 2.19
C GLU A 314 6.78 -10.21 3.46
N PHE A 315 6.35 -11.10 4.36
CA PHE A 315 5.72 -10.72 5.63
C PHE A 315 6.65 -9.86 6.49
N TYR A 316 7.92 -10.24 6.63
CA TYR A 316 8.90 -9.46 7.40
C TYR A 316 9.33 -8.17 6.70
N MET A 317 9.43 -8.17 5.37
CA MET A 317 9.82 -7.00 4.59
C MET A 317 8.75 -5.89 4.60
N VAL A 318 7.48 -6.25 4.77
CA VAL A 318 6.36 -5.32 4.63
C VAL A 318 5.59 -5.16 5.94
N ARG A 319 5.03 -6.25 6.48
CA ARG A 319 4.06 -6.17 7.58
C ARG A 319 4.76 -5.96 8.92
N VAL A 320 5.79 -6.74 9.22
CA VAL A 320 6.60 -6.56 10.43
C VAL A 320 7.30 -5.20 10.39
N ALA A 321 7.85 -4.82 9.23
CA ALA A 321 8.43 -3.50 9.01
C ALA A 321 7.45 -2.36 9.36
N THR A 322 6.20 -2.45 8.89
CA THR A 322 5.16 -1.46 9.21
C THR A 322 4.84 -1.40 10.70
N LEU A 323 4.82 -2.55 11.40
CA LEU A 323 4.60 -2.60 12.84
C LEU A 323 5.77 -2.03 13.63
N MET A 324 7.01 -2.35 13.26
CA MET A 324 8.22 -1.78 13.88
C MET A 324 8.24 -0.26 13.76
N ARG A 325 7.90 0.27 12.57
CA ARG A 325 7.81 1.73 12.36
C ARG A 325 6.74 2.39 13.22
N LYS A 326 5.60 1.73 13.48
CA LYS A 326 4.58 2.24 14.40
C LYS A 326 5.15 2.40 15.82
N LEU A 327 5.98 1.46 16.27
CA LEU A 327 6.66 1.57 17.56
C LEU A 327 7.68 2.70 17.58
N GLU A 328 8.51 2.82 16.54
CA GLU A 328 9.51 3.90 16.40
C GLU A 328 8.87 5.29 16.41
N THR A 329 7.64 5.41 15.87
CA THR A 329 6.87 6.67 15.85
C THR A 329 6.04 6.89 17.12
N GLY A 330 6.18 6.03 18.14
CA GLY A 330 5.54 6.18 19.44
C GLY A 330 4.05 5.80 19.48
N VAL A 331 3.56 5.04 18.50
CA VAL A 331 2.17 4.56 18.48
C VAL A 331 1.98 3.46 19.53
N THR A 332 1.15 3.74 20.52
CA THR A 332 0.83 2.80 21.62
C THR A 332 -0.63 2.33 21.61
N ALA A 333 -1.46 2.89 20.72
CA ALA A 333 -2.86 2.53 20.61
C ALA A 333 -3.03 1.06 20.19
N LYS A 334 -4.04 0.40 20.78
CA LYS A 334 -4.44 -0.95 20.38
C LYS A 334 -5.06 -0.94 18.99
N ASN A 335 -4.80 -1.97 18.20
CA ASN A 335 -5.50 -2.22 16.94
C ASN A 335 -6.91 -2.78 17.20
N SER A 336 -7.67 -3.03 16.13
CA SER A 336 -9.05 -3.50 16.23
C SER A 336 -9.19 -4.90 16.83
N ALA A 337 -8.14 -5.72 16.84
CA ALA A 337 -8.11 -7.01 17.55
C ALA A 337 -7.60 -6.89 19.00
N GLY A 338 -7.38 -5.67 19.51
CA GLY A 338 -7.03 -5.42 20.91
C GLY A 338 -5.53 -5.49 21.25
N PHE A 339 -4.65 -5.58 20.25
CA PHE A 339 -3.20 -5.63 20.45
C PHE A 339 -2.55 -4.26 20.30
N THR A 340 -1.68 -3.89 21.24
CA THR A 340 -0.68 -2.84 20.99
C THR A 340 0.37 -3.34 19.98
N PRO A 341 1.07 -2.46 19.25
CA PRO A 341 2.11 -2.89 18.32
C PRO A 341 3.22 -3.74 18.98
N GLN A 342 3.54 -3.48 20.24
CA GLN A 342 4.54 -4.24 21.00
C GLN A 342 4.05 -5.65 21.34
N GLU A 343 2.82 -5.76 21.87
CA GLU A 343 2.20 -7.07 22.13
C GLU A 343 2.11 -7.90 20.85
N LEU A 344 1.71 -7.28 19.73
CA LEU A 344 1.57 -7.97 18.45
C LEU A 344 2.92 -8.47 17.90
N LEU A 345 3.98 -7.65 17.95
CA LEU A 345 5.32 -8.09 17.52
C LEU A 345 5.80 -9.30 18.32
N LYS A 346 5.55 -9.31 19.63
CA LYS A 346 5.91 -10.44 20.49
C LYS A 346 5.17 -11.71 20.09
N GLU A 347 3.85 -11.63 19.86
CA GLU A 347 3.05 -12.78 19.39
C GLU A 347 3.50 -13.27 18.01
N ILE A 348 3.82 -12.35 17.09
CA ILE A 348 4.39 -12.66 15.77
C ILE A 348 5.73 -13.40 15.91
N ALA A 349 6.62 -12.93 16.78
CA ALA A 349 7.94 -13.53 17.00
C ALA A 349 7.80 -14.95 17.56
N LEU A 350 6.93 -15.16 18.55
CA LEU A 350 6.66 -16.48 19.14
C LEU A 350 6.10 -17.46 18.10
N LYS A 351 5.08 -17.04 17.34
CA LYS A 351 4.47 -17.88 16.31
C LYS A 351 5.43 -18.19 15.17
N THR A 352 6.18 -17.19 14.69
CA THR A 352 7.18 -17.40 13.64
C THR A 352 8.25 -18.40 14.07
N ARG A 353 8.78 -18.27 15.29
CA ARG A 353 9.81 -19.20 15.81
C ARG A 353 9.29 -20.64 15.83
N SER A 354 8.05 -20.85 16.28
CA SER A 354 7.42 -22.17 16.27
C SER A 354 7.28 -22.73 14.85
N LEU A 355 6.87 -21.91 13.88
CA LEU A 355 6.69 -22.34 12.50
C LEU A 355 8.03 -22.63 11.80
N VAL A 356 9.07 -21.84 12.04
CA VAL A 356 10.41 -22.04 11.46
C VAL A 356 11.09 -23.30 12.05
N GLU A 357 10.89 -23.59 13.33
CA GLU A 357 11.37 -24.86 13.93
C GLU A 357 10.65 -26.08 13.33
N ARG A 358 9.32 -25.98 13.11
CA ARG A 358 8.56 -27.01 12.39
C ARG A 358 9.08 -27.19 10.97
N GLN A 359 9.27 -26.09 10.23
CA GLN A 359 9.81 -26.13 8.87
C GLN A 359 11.18 -26.82 8.81
N SER A 360 12.09 -26.43 9.70
CA SER A 360 13.43 -27.00 9.80
C SER A 360 13.38 -28.50 10.09
N THR A 361 12.53 -28.91 11.02
CA THR A 361 12.35 -30.33 11.39
C THR A 361 11.74 -31.13 10.25
N THR A 362 10.72 -30.60 9.56
CA THR A 362 10.11 -31.25 8.40
C THR A 362 11.11 -31.42 7.25
N PHE A 363 11.95 -30.42 7.01
CA PHE A 363 13.00 -30.53 5.99
C PHE A 363 14.05 -31.58 6.36
N VAL A 364 14.68 -31.46 7.54
CA VAL A 364 15.83 -32.29 7.95
C VAL A 364 15.41 -33.73 8.28
N SER A 365 14.31 -33.92 9.01
CA SER A 365 13.94 -35.22 9.56
C SER A 365 13.03 -36.05 8.65
N ASP A 366 12.37 -35.44 7.65
CA ASP A 366 11.46 -36.15 6.75
C ASP A 366 11.79 -35.98 5.26
N ILE A 367 11.90 -34.74 4.77
CA ILE A 367 12.06 -34.50 3.33
C ILE A 367 13.46 -34.88 2.84
N LEU A 368 14.52 -34.47 3.54
CA LEU A 368 15.90 -34.72 3.12
C LEU A 368 16.23 -36.23 3.02
N PRO A 369 15.88 -37.09 4.00
CA PRO A 369 16.07 -38.54 3.84
C PRO A 369 15.31 -39.14 2.65
N LYS A 370 14.10 -38.62 2.36
CA LYS A 370 13.30 -39.08 1.21
C LYS A 370 13.90 -38.64 -0.12
N LEU A 371 14.47 -37.43 -0.19
CA LEU A 371 15.20 -36.97 -1.36
C LEU A 371 16.41 -37.89 -1.62
N ASN A 372 17.19 -38.19 -0.58
CA ASN A 372 18.34 -39.08 -0.68
C ASN A 372 17.94 -40.48 -1.20
N ASN A 373 16.84 -41.04 -0.70
CA ASN A 373 16.32 -42.33 -1.18
C ASN A 373 15.87 -42.32 -2.65
N ASN A 374 15.60 -41.15 -3.23
CA ASN A 374 15.28 -40.96 -4.64
C ASN A 374 16.48 -40.46 -5.46
N GLY A 375 17.70 -40.57 -4.93
CA GLY A 375 18.93 -40.17 -5.62
C GLY A 375 19.13 -38.66 -5.72
N ILE A 376 18.43 -37.87 -4.90
CA ILE A 376 18.58 -36.42 -4.79
C ILE A 376 19.28 -36.11 -3.47
N GLU A 377 20.58 -35.83 -3.52
CA GLU A 377 21.41 -35.65 -2.33
C GLU A 377 21.82 -34.19 -2.19
N ILE A 378 21.63 -33.61 -1.01
CA ILE A 378 22.17 -32.30 -0.64
C ILE A 378 23.29 -32.56 0.37
N LEU A 379 24.52 -32.41 -0.08
CA LEU A 379 25.73 -32.88 0.57
C LEU A 379 26.47 -31.75 1.28
N ARG A 380 27.23 -32.13 2.29
CA ARG A 380 28.30 -31.36 2.91
C ARG A 380 29.63 -31.70 2.25
N TRP A 381 30.61 -30.82 2.43
CA TRP A 381 31.93 -30.99 1.81
C TRP A 381 32.62 -32.32 2.16
N ASN A 382 32.45 -32.81 3.38
CA ASN A 382 33.04 -34.06 3.86
C ASN A 382 32.32 -35.33 3.34
N GLU A 383 31.20 -35.18 2.63
CA GLU A 383 30.42 -36.26 2.03
C GLU A 383 30.71 -36.41 0.52
N LEU A 384 31.59 -35.57 -0.02
CA LEU A 384 31.98 -35.56 -1.42
C LEU A 384 33.02 -36.65 -1.74
N GLU A 385 32.95 -37.19 -2.94
CA GLU A 385 34.00 -38.04 -3.50
C GLU A 385 35.22 -37.22 -3.92
N GLU A 386 36.40 -37.84 -4.01
CA GLU A 386 37.64 -37.15 -4.41
C GLU A 386 37.54 -36.43 -5.77
N SER A 387 36.82 -37.02 -6.73
CA SER A 387 36.57 -36.41 -8.04
C SER A 387 35.70 -35.16 -7.93
N GLU A 388 34.67 -35.18 -7.08
CA GLU A 388 33.78 -34.06 -6.81
C GLU A 388 34.53 -32.92 -6.09
N VAL A 389 35.39 -33.27 -5.12
CA VAL A 389 36.26 -32.31 -4.44
C VAL A 389 37.18 -31.60 -5.44
N MET A 390 37.84 -32.34 -6.33
CA MET A 390 38.70 -31.74 -7.37
C MET A 390 37.91 -30.83 -8.30
N TYR A 391 36.75 -31.28 -8.78
CA TYR A 391 35.89 -30.48 -9.65
C TYR A 391 35.45 -29.18 -8.98
N LEU A 392 34.94 -29.25 -7.75
CA LEU A 392 34.44 -28.09 -7.02
C LEU A 392 35.56 -27.13 -6.58
N THR A 393 36.77 -27.65 -6.33
CA THR A 393 37.96 -26.83 -6.08
C THR A 393 38.32 -26.00 -7.30
N ASN A 394 38.37 -26.62 -8.49
CA ASN A 394 38.64 -25.91 -9.75
C ASN A 394 37.51 -24.92 -10.08
N PHE A 395 36.25 -25.35 -9.90
CA PHE A 395 35.09 -24.48 -10.09
C PHE A 395 35.13 -23.26 -9.16
N PHE A 396 35.57 -23.45 -7.91
CA PHE A 396 35.79 -22.35 -6.98
C PHE A 396 36.86 -21.40 -7.50
N GLU A 397 38.05 -21.89 -7.86
CA GLU A 397 39.17 -21.05 -8.33
C GLU A 397 38.83 -20.27 -9.60
N ASP A 398 38.25 -20.94 -10.59
CA ASP A 398 38.04 -20.37 -11.93
C ASP A 398 36.81 -19.47 -12.02
N ARG A 399 35.77 -19.74 -11.21
CA ARG A 399 34.45 -19.11 -11.37
C ARG A 399 33.97 -18.36 -10.14
N ILE A 400 34.12 -18.93 -8.94
CA ILE A 400 33.57 -18.33 -7.72
C ILE A 400 34.53 -17.29 -7.14
N PHE A 401 35.79 -17.66 -6.90
CA PHE A 401 36.80 -16.83 -6.26
C PHE A 401 36.96 -15.44 -6.92
N PRO A 402 37.00 -15.29 -8.27
CA PRO A 402 37.18 -14.00 -8.91
C PRO A 402 36.05 -12.99 -8.66
N VAL A 403 34.86 -13.45 -8.24
CA VAL A 403 33.72 -12.57 -7.93
C VAL A 403 33.53 -12.33 -6.44
N LEU A 404 34.28 -13.03 -5.58
CA LEU A 404 34.19 -12.85 -4.14
C LEU A 404 35.01 -11.64 -3.70
N THR A 405 34.46 -10.90 -2.74
CA THR A 405 35.17 -9.78 -2.10
C THR A 405 34.95 -9.89 -0.59
N PRO A 406 35.95 -10.36 0.18
CA PRO A 406 35.87 -10.38 1.64
C PRO A 406 35.93 -8.95 2.17
N LEU A 407 34.99 -8.58 3.04
CA LEU A 407 34.94 -7.28 3.69
C LEU A 407 35.33 -7.45 5.17
N ALA A 408 36.57 -7.12 5.51
CA ALA A 408 37.04 -7.09 6.89
C ALA A 408 36.47 -5.88 7.65
N VAL A 409 36.18 -6.07 8.94
CA VAL A 409 35.66 -5.03 9.84
C VAL A 409 36.67 -4.78 10.96
N ASP A 410 37.21 -3.56 10.97
CA ASP A 410 38.21 -3.05 11.92
C ASP A 410 38.01 -1.53 12.16
N PRO A 411 38.75 -0.87 13.07
CA PRO A 411 38.56 0.56 13.33
C PRO A 411 38.73 1.49 12.12
N SER A 412 39.46 1.06 11.09
CA SER A 412 39.63 1.79 9.82
C SER A 412 38.60 1.38 8.76
N HIS A 413 37.98 0.20 8.89
CA HIS A 413 36.97 -0.34 7.99
C HIS A 413 35.66 -0.63 8.76
N PRO A 414 34.71 0.31 8.80
CA PRO A 414 33.48 0.13 9.56
C PRO A 414 32.62 -1.01 9.00
N PHE A 415 31.67 -1.48 9.82
CA PHE A 415 30.79 -2.58 9.45
C PHE A 415 30.05 -2.29 8.12
N PRO A 416 30.13 -3.18 7.12
CA PRO A 416 29.63 -2.90 5.78
C PRO A 416 28.11 -3.00 5.73
N TYR A 417 27.50 -2.29 4.79
CA TYR A 417 26.09 -2.47 4.48
C TYR A 417 25.79 -3.91 4.01
N ILE A 418 24.75 -4.52 4.61
CA ILE A 418 24.28 -5.86 4.25
C ILE A 418 22.94 -5.74 3.53
N SER A 419 22.90 -6.19 2.27
CA SER A 419 21.70 -6.17 1.44
C SER A 419 20.60 -7.08 2.03
N GLY A 420 19.34 -6.66 1.95
CA GLY A 420 18.21 -7.51 2.31
C GLY A 420 18.13 -8.77 1.45
N LEU A 421 17.67 -9.87 2.06
CA LEU A 421 17.59 -11.24 1.53
C LEU A 421 18.91 -11.84 1.02
N SER A 422 20.04 -11.17 1.28
CA SER A 422 21.34 -11.75 0.92
C SER A 422 21.77 -12.77 1.97
N LEU A 423 22.23 -13.93 1.49
CA LEU A 423 22.95 -14.92 2.29
C LEU A 423 24.40 -14.47 2.45
N ASN A 424 24.94 -14.57 3.66
CA ASN A 424 26.28 -14.10 4.01
C ASN A 424 26.98 -15.11 4.91
N LEU A 425 28.31 -15.16 4.80
CA LEU A 425 29.19 -15.82 5.76
C LEU A 425 29.84 -14.76 6.64
N GLY A 426 29.68 -14.91 7.95
CA GLY A 426 30.43 -14.19 8.96
C GLY A 426 31.61 -15.02 9.42
N VAL A 427 32.83 -14.53 9.21
CA VAL A 427 34.08 -15.26 9.46
C VAL A 427 34.87 -14.56 10.54
N ILE A 428 35.32 -15.31 11.53
CA ILE A 428 36.25 -14.84 12.56
C ILE A 428 37.65 -15.26 12.15
N VAL A 429 38.52 -14.29 11.91
CA VAL A 429 39.92 -14.52 11.54
C VAL A 429 40.84 -13.94 12.61
N GLN A 430 41.97 -14.60 12.86
CA GLN A 430 42.95 -14.15 13.84
C GLN A 430 44.31 -13.94 13.18
N ASN A 431 44.96 -12.83 13.51
CA ASN A 431 46.36 -12.63 13.16
C ASN A 431 47.23 -13.58 14.00
N PRO A 432 48.00 -14.51 13.39
CA PRO A 432 48.73 -15.54 14.12
C PRO A 432 49.84 -14.96 15.03
N GLU A 433 50.40 -13.80 14.69
CA GLU A 433 51.47 -13.15 15.45
C GLU A 433 50.91 -12.30 16.59
N ARG A 434 50.00 -11.38 16.29
CA ARG A 434 49.44 -10.42 17.27
C ARG A 434 48.31 -10.98 18.13
N LYS A 435 47.75 -12.13 17.74
CA LYS A 435 46.55 -12.75 18.34
C LYS A 435 45.27 -11.91 18.28
N GLU A 436 45.29 -10.78 17.59
CA GLU A 436 44.12 -9.94 17.33
C GLU A 436 43.09 -10.67 16.46
N GLN A 437 41.82 -10.58 16.83
CA GLN A 437 40.70 -11.16 16.09
C GLN A 437 39.97 -10.09 15.27
N PHE A 438 39.60 -10.46 14.05
CA PHE A 438 38.85 -9.62 13.13
C PHE A 438 37.62 -10.37 12.64
N PHE A 439 36.56 -9.62 12.40
CA PHE A 439 35.38 -10.12 11.71
C PHE A 439 35.51 -9.80 10.23
N ALA A 440 35.16 -10.74 9.38
CA ALA A 440 35.03 -10.50 7.96
C ALA A 440 33.70 -11.04 7.45
N ARG A 441 33.08 -10.28 6.55
CA ARG A 441 31.82 -10.64 5.90
C ARG A 441 32.10 -11.01 4.45
N ILE A 442 31.59 -12.17 4.03
CA ILE A 442 31.58 -12.60 2.63
C ILE A 442 30.12 -12.70 2.20
N LYS A 443 29.75 -11.99 1.14
CA LYS A 443 28.41 -12.11 0.54
C LYS A 443 28.41 -13.32 -0.39
N VAL A 444 27.43 -14.22 -0.22
CA VAL A 444 27.22 -15.32 -1.16
C VAL A 444 26.66 -14.72 -2.46
N PRO A 445 27.33 -14.90 -3.61
CA PRO A 445 26.96 -14.20 -4.84
C PRO A 445 25.67 -14.79 -5.46
N PRO A 446 24.62 -13.98 -5.67
CA PRO A 446 23.35 -14.46 -6.22
C PRO A 446 23.41 -14.76 -7.73
N THR A 447 24.53 -14.42 -8.39
CA THR A 447 24.76 -14.69 -9.82
C THR A 447 24.88 -16.20 -10.10
N PHE A 448 25.21 -16.99 -9.08
CA PHE A 448 25.31 -18.45 -9.18
C PHE A 448 24.07 -19.10 -8.55
N SER A 449 23.71 -20.27 -9.06
CA SER A 449 22.77 -21.15 -8.36
C SER A 449 23.32 -21.44 -6.97
N ARG A 450 22.50 -21.33 -5.92
CA ARG A 450 22.95 -21.67 -4.58
C ARG A 450 23.21 -23.16 -4.42
N PHE A 451 22.36 -24.02 -4.97
CA PHE A 451 22.60 -25.46 -5.03
C PHE A 451 23.41 -25.76 -6.30
N ILE A 452 24.69 -26.06 -6.13
CA ILE A 452 25.63 -26.39 -7.21
C ILE A 452 25.69 -27.90 -7.36
N GLN A 453 25.57 -28.40 -8.58
CA GLN A 453 25.75 -29.82 -8.88
C GLN A 453 27.21 -30.22 -8.65
N THR A 454 27.46 -31.31 -7.92
CA THR A 454 28.82 -31.71 -7.49
C THR A 454 29.69 -32.26 -8.62
N ASP A 455 29.06 -32.80 -9.67
CA ASP A 455 29.69 -33.27 -10.90
C ASP A 455 28.66 -33.15 -12.03
N PRO A 456 28.96 -32.54 -13.18
CA PRO A 456 28.07 -32.49 -14.35
C PRO A 456 27.48 -33.84 -14.77
N ASN A 457 28.15 -34.95 -14.50
CA ASN A 457 27.70 -36.31 -14.81
C ASN A 457 26.81 -36.93 -13.72
N LYS A 458 26.66 -36.29 -12.57
CA LYS A 458 25.84 -36.74 -11.44
C LYS A 458 24.72 -35.73 -11.13
N PRO A 459 23.63 -35.71 -11.92
CA PRO A 459 22.57 -34.68 -11.84
C PRO A 459 21.77 -34.66 -10.54
N GLY A 460 21.90 -35.68 -9.68
CA GLY A 460 21.18 -35.78 -8.41
C GLY A 460 21.93 -35.26 -7.19
N ARG A 461 23.22 -34.91 -7.31
CA ARG A 461 24.06 -34.55 -6.16
C ARG A 461 24.36 -33.05 -6.16
N PHE A 462 24.03 -32.40 -5.06
CA PHE A 462 24.13 -30.95 -4.90
C PHE A 462 24.90 -30.57 -3.63
N ILE A 463 25.63 -29.47 -3.69
CA ILE A 463 26.26 -28.83 -2.52
C ILE A 463 25.84 -27.36 -2.47
N PRO A 464 25.49 -26.81 -1.28
CA PRO A 464 25.23 -25.39 -1.13
C PRO A 464 26.48 -24.55 -1.41
N LEU A 465 26.31 -23.41 -2.08
CA LEU A 465 27.41 -22.54 -2.51
C LEU A 465 28.22 -22.01 -1.32
N GLU A 466 27.55 -21.71 -0.21
CA GLU A 466 28.21 -21.29 1.03
C GLU A 466 29.14 -22.35 1.61
N GLU A 467 28.88 -23.66 1.40
CA GLU A 467 29.78 -24.74 1.80
C GLU A 467 31.06 -24.76 0.94
N ILE A 468 30.94 -24.50 -0.37
CA ILE A 468 32.12 -24.41 -1.24
C ILE A 468 33.00 -23.23 -0.79
N ILE A 469 32.37 -22.09 -0.46
CA ILE A 469 33.09 -20.88 -0.02
C ILE A 469 33.74 -21.10 1.35
N SER A 470 33.04 -21.72 2.30
CA SER A 470 33.53 -21.92 3.66
C SER A 470 34.78 -22.80 3.72
N GLN A 471 34.87 -23.79 2.83
CA GLN A 471 36.00 -24.71 2.76
C GLN A 471 37.26 -24.06 2.17
N HIS A 472 37.10 -22.97 1.42
CA HIS A 472 38.19 -22.25 0.77
C HIS A 472 38.51 -20.89 1.43
N LEU A 473 38.05 -20.64 2.66
CA LEU A 473 38.28 -19.38 3.36
C LEU A 473 39.77 -19.01 3.49
N SER A 474 40.65 -19.99 3.60
CA SER A 474 42.11 -19.77 3.66
C SER A 474 42.67 -19.04 2.43
N LYS A 475 42.05 -19.23 1.25
CA LYS A 475 42.42 -18.51 0.02
C LYS A 475 41.95 -17.06 0.04
N LEU A 476 40.85 -16.77 0.73
CA LEU A 476 40.31 -15.41 0.88
C LEU A 476 41.04 -14.60 1.96
N PHE A 477 41.66 -15.27 2.94
CA PHE A 477 42.38 -14.63 4.05
C PHE A 477 43.80 -15.20 4.19
N PRO A 478 44.69 -14.98 3.20
CA PRO A 478 46.05 -15.50 3.23
C PRO A 478 46.80 -14.96 4.46
N GLY A 479 47.48 -15.85 5.19
CA GLY A 479 48.27 -15.51 6.39
C GLY A 479 47.45 -15.33 7.68
N MET A 480 46.12 -15.40 7.62
CA MET A 480 45.25 -15.34 8.80
C MET A 480 44.83 -16.75 9.23
N LYS A 481 44.64 -16.95 10.54
CA LYS A 481 44.05 -18.18 11.07
C LYS A 481 42.52 -18.03 11.09
N ILE A 482 41.81 -18.88 10.35
CA ILE A 482 40.35 -18.96 10.46
C ILE A 482 40.01 -19.61 11.82
N LEU A 483 39.27 -18.90 12.67
CA LEU A 483 38.81 -19.42 13.96
C LEU A 483 37.45 -20.06 13.83
N ASP A 484 36.55 -19.40 13.11
CA ASP A 484 35.16 -19.83 12.98
C ASP A 484 34.47 -19.18 11.79
N HIS A 485 33.36 -19.76 11.32
CA HIS A 485 32.47 -19.14 10.33
C HIS A 485 31.03 -19.58 10.52
N TYR A 486 30.09 -18.68 10.20
CA TYR A 486 28.66 -18.97 10.29
C TYR A 486 27.88 -18.34 9.15
N THR A 487 26.84 -19.04 8.70
CA THR A 487 25.91 -18.51 7.72
C THR A 487 24.86 -17.64 8.41
N PHE A 488 24.53 -16.50 7.81
CA PHE A 488 23.43 -15.66 8.25
C PHE A 488 22.77 -14.93 7.08
N ARG A 489 21.49 -14.58 7.26
CA ARG A 489 20.67 -13.88 6.27
C ARG A 489 19.89 -12.76 6.92
N LEU A 490 19.88 -11.61 6.27
CA LEU A 490 19.24 -10.40 6.78
C LEU A 490 18.03 -10.04 5.93
N THR A 491 16.86 -9.90 6.53
CA THR A 491 15.67 -9.31 5.91
C THR A 491 15.58 -7.83 6.28
N ARG A 492 15.24 -6.97 5.32
CA ARG A 492 15.11 -5.51 5.51
C ARG A 492 13.75 -5.03 5.02
N ASN A 493 13.29 -3.91 5.57
CA ASN A 493 12.15 -3.20 5.03
C ASN A 493 12.41 -2.83 3.56
N GLN A 494 11.47 -3.16 2.69
CA GLN A 494 11.49 -2.74 1.29
C GLN A 494 10.13 -2.17 0.83
N ASP A 495 9.25 -1.79 1.75
CA ASP A 495 8.02 -1.10 1.40
C ASP A 495 8.34 0.35 0.98
N LEU A 496 7.69 0.78 -0.09
CA LEU A 496 7.74 2.16 -0.57
C LEU A 496 6.52 2.87 0.02
N GLU A 497 6.75 3.73 1.00
CA GLU A 497 5.73 4.73 1.36
C GLU A 497 5.97 5.97 0.52
N PHE A 498 5.16 6.11 -0.54
CA PHE A 498 5.09 7.34 -1.30
C PHE A 498 4.36 8.37 -0.44
N GLU A 499 4.99 9.51 -0.17
CA GLU A 499 4.22 10.72 0.14
C GLU A 499 3.47 11.08 -1.15
N ASP A 500 2.15 11.28 -1.06
CA ASP A 500 1.33 11.70 -2.21
C ASP A 500 1.68 13.15 -2.58
N GLU A 501 2.89 13.37 -3.11
CA GLU A 501 3.31 14.62 -3.74
C GLU A 501 2.92 14.56 -5.23
N GLU A 502 2.17 15.56 -5.70
CA GLU A 502 1.90 15.77 -7.13
C GLU A 502 3.19 16.25 -7.83
N THR A 503 4.09 15.34 -8.18
CA THR A 503 5.13 15.63 -9.17
C THR A 503 4.55 15.51 -10.58
N GLU A 504 4.79 16.50 -11.44
CA GLU A 504 4.39 16.53 -12.87
C GLU A 504 4.91 15.32 -13.68
N ASP A 505 5.85 14.53 -13.12
CA ASP A 505 6.33 13.27 -13.70
C ASP A 505 6.37 12.15 -12.64
N LEU A 506 5.26 11.40 -12.55
CA LEU A 506 5.09 10.23 -11.67
C LEU A 506 6.10 9.11 -12.00
N LEU A 507 6.53 8.98 -13.26
CA LEU A 507 7.46 7.94 -13.67
C LEU A 507 8.87 8.22 -13.13
N SER A 508 9.37 9.46 -13.27
CA SER A 508 10.72 9.79 -12.81
C SER A 508 10.84 9.86 -11.29
N SER A 509 9.81 10.31 -10.57
CA SER A 509 9.81 10.26 -9.10
C SER A 509 9.84 8.81 -8.57
N LEU A 510 9.08 7.91 -9.21
CA LEU A 510 9.08 6.49 -8.86
C LEU A 510 10.43 5.81 -9.14
N GLU A 511 11.13 6.18 -10.23
CA GLU A 511 12.50 5.71 -10.50
C GLU A 511 13.49 6.12 -9.39
N GLN A 512 13.40 7.35 -8.89
CA GLN A 512 14.26 7.84 -7.81
C GLN A 512 13.98 7.11 -6.48
N GLU A 513 12.70 6.86 -6.18
CA GLU A 513 12.31 6.17 -4.93
C GLU A 513 12.67 4.68 -4.97
N LEU A 514 12.61 4.03 -6.13
CA LEU A 514 13.11 2.67 -6.33
C LEU A 514 14.61 2.51 -6.01
N LEU A 515 15.42 3.56 -6.21
CA LEU A 515 16.84 3.56 -5.82
C LEU A 515 17.00 3.66 -4.29
N ARG A 516 16.13 4.40 -3.60
CA ARG A 516 16.15 4.56 -2.12
C ARG A 516 15.69 3.30 -1.38
N ARG A 517 14.82 2.49 -1.99
CA ARG A 517 14.30 1.20 -1.48
C ARG A 517 15.38 0.25 -0.96
N ARG A 518 16.60 0.33 -1.50
CA ARG A 518 17.70 -0.58 -1.18
C ARG A 518 18.23 -0.44 0.26
N PHE A 519 17.81 0.55 1.05
CA PHE A 519 18.44 0.90 2.34
C PHE A 519 17.50 0.89 3.58
N GLY A 520 16.36 0.19 3.54
CA GLY A 520 15.46 0.11 4.70
C GLY A 520 16.09 -0.57 5.94
N PRO A 521 15.58 -0.30 7.16
CA PRO A 521 16.08 -0.91 8.39
C PRO A 521 15.90 -2.44 8.39
N PRO A 522 16.74 -3.18 9.14
CA PRO A 522 16.61 -4.63 9.27
C PRO A 522 15.38 -5.01 10.09
N THR A 523 14.68 -6.06 9.66
CA THR A 523 13.44 -6.54 10.29
C THR A 523 13.54 -7.97 10.81
N ARG A 524 14.49 -8.76 10.29
CA ARG A 524 14.74 -10.14 10.75
C ARG A 524 16.16 -10.56 10.42
N LEU A 525 16.81 -11.23 11.37
CA LEU A 525 18.10 -11.87 11.19
C LEU A 525 17.93 -13.38 11.36
N GLU A 526 18.20 -14.14 10.32
CA GLU A 526 18.25 -15.60 10.35
C GLU A 526 19.72 -16.02 10.50
N ILE A 527 20.00 -16.86 11.49
CA ILE A 527 21.36 -17.30 11.83
C ILE A 527 21.39 -18.80 12.01
N GLU A 528 22.53 -19.39 11.64
CA GLU A 528 22.75 -20.83 11.81
C GLU A 528 22.71 -21.20 13.29
N ALA A 529 22.04 -22.30 13.61
CA ALA A 529 22.07 -22.86 14.96
C ALA A 529 23.51 -23.20 15.38
N GLY A 530 23.88 -22.86 16.61
CA GLY A 530 25.25 -23.08 17.12
C GLY A 530 26.23 -21.93 16.89
N ILE A 531 25.76 -20.76 16.43
CA ILE A 531 26.58 -19.54 16.34
C ILE A 531 27.27 -19.19 17.66
N ASN A 532 28.52 -18.75 17.58
CA ASN A 532 29.27 -18.22 18.71
C ASN A 532 28.52 -17.01 19.32
N PRO A 533 28.25 -16.99 20.65
CA PRO A 533 27.54 -15.89 21.32
C PRO A 533 28.17 -14.51 21.13
N ASP A 534 29.50 -14.42 21.03
CA ASP A 534 30.22 -13.15 20.83
C ASP A 534 29.98 -12.61 19.42
N LEU A 535 29.99 -13.50 18.42
CA LEU A 535 29.67 -13.12 17.05
C LEU A 535 28.20 -12.68 16.91
N LEU A 536 27.29 -13.40 17.56
CA LEU A 536 25.88 -13.04 17.59
C LEU A 536 25.68 -11.65 18.23
N SER A 537 26.30 -11.42 19.38
CA SER A 537 26.23 -10.13 20.09
C SER A 537 26.79 -9.00 19.23
N ARG A 538 27.88 -9.24 18.49
CA ARG A 538 28.44 -8.28 17.55
C ARG A 538 27.49 -8.00 16.38
N LEU A 539 26.96 -9.03 15.71
CA LEU A 539 25.99 -8.86 14.62
C LEU A 539 24.75 -8.12 15.09
N GLN A 540 24.26 -8.44 16.29
CA GLN A 540 23.11 -7.78 16.89
C GLN A 540 23.36 -6.29 17.10
N SER A 541 24.50 -5.93 17.68
CA SER A 541 24.89 -4.54 17.93
C SER A 541 25.12 -3.75 16.63
N GLU A 542 25.85 -4.33 15.68
CA GLU A 542 26.20 -3.66 14.42
C GLU A 542 25.00 -3.49 13.47
N LEU A 543 24.04 -4.42 13.53
CA LEU A 543 22.81 -4.36 12.74
C LEU A 543 21.68 -3.62 13.45
N GLU A 544 21.85 -3.24 14.72
CA GLU A 544 20.82 -2.61 15.55
C GLU A 544 19.49 -3.39 15.53
N ILE A 545 19.57 -4.72 15.63
CA ILE A 545 18.38 -5.59 15.55
C ILE A 545 17.95 -6.10 16.93
N ASP A 546 16.65 -6.07 17.18
CA ASP A 546 16.08 -6.57 18.43
C ASP A 546 16.24 -8.11 18.55
N PRO A 547 16.54 -8.64 19.76
CA PRO A 547 16.65 -10.08 20.00
C PRO A 547 15.44 -10.89 19.55
N GLU A 548 14.24 -10.31 19.66
CA GLU A 548 12.99 -10.97 19.27
C GLU A 548 12.89 -11.25 17.76
N ASN A 549 13.63 -10.46 16.95
CA ASN A 549 13.69 -10.58 15.50
C ASN A 549 14.85 -11.46 15.00
N ILE A 550 15.56 -12.11 15.91
CA ILE A 550 16.62 -13.08 15.60
C ILE A 550 16.04 -14.49 15.61
N LEU A 551 16.17 -15.21 14.50
CA LEU A 551 15.73 -16.59 14.35
C LEU A 551 16.95 -17.51 14.19
N HIS A 552 17.03 -18.50 15.07
CA HIS A 552 17.98 -19.61 14.93
C HIS A 552 17.37 -20.68 14.04
N VAL A 553 18.08 -21.04 12.97
CA VAL A 553 17.59 -21.97 11.95
C VAL A 553 18.59 -23.12 11.82
N LYS A 554 18.09 -24.35 11.68
CA LYS A 554 18.94 -25.50 11.36
C LYS A 554 19.42 -25.36 9.92
N PHE A 555 20.68 -25.72 9.65
CA PHE A 555 21.20 -25.70 8.29
C PHE A 555 20.38 -26.61 7.34
N PRO A 556 20.19 -26.23 6.07
CA PRO A 556 20.61 -24.97 5.44
C PRO A 556 19.66 -23.80 5.77
N ILE A 557 20.22 -22.60 5.93
CA ILE A 557 19.42 -21.35 6.04
C ILE A 557 18.73 -21.09 4.70
N ASP A 558 17.69 -20.26 4.66
CA ASP A 558 17.09 -19.77 3.41
C ASP A 558 16.54 -20.87 2.50
N LEU A 559 15.39 -21.46 2.83
CA LEU A 559 14.81 -22.52 2.00
C LEU A 559 14.15 -22.01 0.71
N THR A 560 14.22 -20.71 0.37
CA THR A 560 13.63 -20.20 -0.89
C THR A 560 14.29 -20.81 -2.13
N ASP A 561 15.60 -21.07 -2.07
CA ASP A 561 16.36 -21.63 -3.19
C ASP A 561 16.09 -23.12 -3.45
N LEU A 562 15.33 -23.80 -2.57
CA LEU A 562 14.88 -25.17 -2.81
C LEU A 562 14.00 -25.31 -4.06
N ASN A 563 13.50 -24.22 -4.63
CA ASN A 563 12.82 -24.25 -5.93
C ASN A 563 13.65 -24.94 -7.00
N ARG A 564 14.98 -24.78 -6.99
CA ARG A 564 15.86 -25.44 -7.96
C ARG A 564 15.81 -26.96 -7.86
N ILE A 565 15.64 -27.49 -6.65
CA ILE A 565 15.48 -28.91 -6.36
C ILE A 565 14.04 -29.35 -6.70
N ALA A 566 13.04 -28.55 -6.32
CA ALA A 566 11.64 -28.82 -6.65
C ALA A 566 11.35 -28.83 -8.17
N ASP A 567 12.17 -28.13 -8.95
CA ASP A 567 12.04 -28.02 -10.41
C ASP A 567 12.66 -29.21 -11.16
N LEU A 568 13.44 -30.09 -10.50
CA LEU A 568 14.05 -31.28 -11.13
C LEU A 568 13.02 -32.12 -11.90
N ASP A 569 13.35 -32.54 -13.11
CA ASP A 569 12.42 -33.24 -14.00
C ASP A 569 12.30 -34.73 -13.66
N ILE A 570 11.68 -35.02 -12.52
CA ILE A 570 11.41 -36.38 -12.02
C ILE A 570 9.89 -36.50 -11.85
N PRO A 571 9.15 -36.91 -12.90
CA PRO A 571 7.69 -36.87 -12.94
C PRO A 571 7.01 -37.65 -11.80
N GLU A 572 7.61 -38.75 -11.34
CA GLU A 572 7.09 -39.61 -10.28
C GLU A 572 7.03 -38.90 -8.92
N LEU A 573 7.80 -37.82 -8.75
CA LEU A 573 7.86 -37.03 -7.52
C LEU A 573 7.10 -35.71 -7.60
N LYS A 574 6.39 -35.46 -8.70
CA LYS A 574 5.62 -34.23 -8.96
C LYS A 574 4.13 -34.51 -9.08
N PHE A 575 3.31 -33.45 -9.06
CA PHE A 575 1.92 -33.60 -9.50
C PHE A 575 1.86 -34.01 -10.96
N VAL A 576 0.93 -34.89 -11.32
CA VAL A 576 0.69 -35.27 -12.72
C VAL A 576 0.42 -34.00 -13.54
N PRO A 577 1.19 -33.71 -14.60
CA PRO A 577 1.00 -32.51 -15.40
C PRO A 577 -0.43 -32.39 -15.92
N TYR A 578 -1.05 -31.24 -15.71
CA TYR A 578 -2.38 -30.95 -16.20
C TYR A 578 -2.30 -29.97 -17.37
N ARG A 579 -2.93 -30.32 -18.49
CA ARG A 579 -3.06 -29.43 -19.65
C ARG A 579 -4.46 -28.84 -19.64
N ALA A 580 -4.52 -27.52 -19.51
CA ALA A 580 -5.76 -26.78 -19.54
C ALA A 580 -6.52 -27.05 -20.85
N LYS A 581 -7.84 -27.22 -20.75
CA LYS A 581 -8.70 -27.49 -21.91
C LYS A 581 -9.08 -26.21 -22.62
N ILE A 582 -9.31 -26.29 -23.93
CA ILE A 582 -9.97 -25.19 -24.66
C ILE A 582 -11.42 -25.10 -24.12
N PRO A 583 -11.93 -23.91 -23.78
CA PRO A 583 -13.32 -23.76 -23.37
C PRO A 583 -14.27 -24.39 -24.40
N ALA A 584 -15.31 -25.08 -23.94
CA ALA A 584 -16.21 -25.83 -24.84
C ALA A 584 -16.82 -24.95 -25.94
N SER A 585 -17.13 -23.69 -25.62
CA SER A 585 -17.63 -22.68 -26.57
C SER A 585 -16.66 -22.35 -27.71
N PHE A 586 -15.37 -22.68 -27.56
CA PHE A 586 -14.31 -22.41 -28.54
C PHE A 586 -13.68 -23.67 -29.14
N ALA A 587 -14.17 -24.87 -28.78
CA ALA A 587 -13.52 -26.13 -29.16
C ALA A 587 -13.46 -26.40 -30.68
N ASN A 588 -14.42 -25.86 -31.43
CA ASN A 588 -14.56 -26.08 -32.89
C ASN A 588 -14.34 -24.79 -33.70
N ILE A 589 -13.62 -23.82 -33.14
CA ILE A 589 -13.35 -22.54 -33.80
C ILE A 589 -11.94 -22.57 -34.39
N ASP A 590 -11.81 -22.14 -35.64
CA ASP A 590 -10.52 -21.78 -36.20
C ASP A 590 -10.13 -20.38 -35.67
N PHE A 591 -9.06 -20.32 -34.88
CA PHE A 591 -8.57 -19.08 -34.26
C PHE A 591 -7.88 -18.15 -35.26
N GLU A 592 -7.66 -18.57 -36.51
CA GLU A 592 -7.25 -17.71 -37.62
C GLU A 592 -8.42 -16.88 -38.18
N GLU A 593 -9.67 -17.33 -37.95
CA GLU A 593 -10.87 -16.60 -38.36
C GLU A 593 -11.42 -15.74 -37.22
N ASN A 594 -11.66 -14.46 -37.49
CA ASN A 594 -12.13 -13.52 -36.46
C ASN A 594 -13.63 -13.68 -36.12
N GLU A 595 -14.48 -13.87 -37.14
CA GLU A 595 -15.94 -13.89 -36.95
C GLU A 595 -16.42 -15.07 -36.08
N PRO A 596 -15.95 -16.32 -36.27
CA PRO A 596 -16.39 -17.44 -35.44
C PRO A 596 -16.17 -17.20 -33.94
N PHE A 597 -15.06 -16.55 -33.56
CA PHE A 597 -14.75 -16.25 -32.17
C PHE A 597 -15.74 -15.26 -31.54
N PHE A 598 -16.01 -14.14 -32.21
CA PHE A 598 -17.01 -13.17 -31.73
C PHE A 598 -18.44 -13.71 -31.80
N ALA A 599 -18.76 -14.52 -32.84
CA ALA A 599 -20.03 -15.20 -32.95
C ALA A 599 -20.30 -16.17 -31.78
N ALA A 600 -19.26 -16.85 -31.27
CA ALA A 600 -19.39 -17.69 -30.09
C ALA A 600 -19.78 -16.87 -28.84
N ILE A 601 -19.16 -15.71 -28.62
CA ILE A 601 -19.55 -14.81 -27.50
C ILE A 601 -20.95 -14.23 -27.72
N ARG A 602 -21.33 -13.96 -28.97
CA ARG A 602 -22.66 -13.46 -29.36
C ARG A 602 -23.77 -14.47 -29.09
N SER A 603 -23.47 -15.77 -29.19
CA SER A 603 -24.43 -16.85 -28.93
C SER A 603 -24.84 -16.93 -27.45
N GLY A 604 -24.03 -16.38 -26.55
CA GLY A 604 -24.34 -16.27 -25.13
C GLY A 604 -23.07 -16.05 -24.30
N GLU A 605 -23.26 -15.57 -23.07
CA GLU A 605 -22.14 -15.37 -22.14
C GLU A 605 -21.38 -16.70 -21.90
N ILE A 606 -20.06 -16.59 -21.75
CA ILE A 606 -19.15 -17.72 -21.50
C ILE A 606 -18.44 -17.49 -20.17
N LEU A 607 -18.70 -18.37 -19.19
CA LEU A 607 -17.98 -18.42 -17.92
C LEU A 607 -16.74 -19.32 -18.07
N LEU A 608 -15.57 -18.73 -17.86
CA LEU A 608 -14.26 -19.37 -17.90
C LEU A 608 -13.79 -19.73 -16.49
N HIS A 609 -13.16 -20.90 -16.32
CA HIS A 609 -12.58 -21.32 -15.05
C HIS A 609 -11.12 -21.76 -15.21
N HIS A 610 -10.19 -20.87 -14.87
CA HIS A 610 -8.75 -21.13 -14.87
C HIS A 610 -8.32 -21.79 -13.56
N PRO A 611 -7.28 -22.64 -13.53
CA PRO A 611 -6.42 -23.06 -14.65
C PRO A 611 -7.00 -24.25 -15.44
N TYR A 612 -8.23 -24.68 -15.15
CA TYR A 612 -8.86 -25.84 -15.80
C TYR A 612 -9.09 -25.62 -17.30
N GLU A 613 -9.49 -24.39 -17.64
CA GLU A 613 -9.57 -23.91 -19.00
C GLU A 613 -8.39 -23.01 -19.35
N SER A 614 -7.98 -23.04 -20.61
CA SER A 614 -6.80 -22.34 -21.09
C SER A 614 -7.04 -20.83 -21.16
N PHE A 615 -6.25 -20.07 -20.41
CA PHE A 615 -6.23 -18.61 -20.47
C PHE A 615 -5.74 -18.09 -21.83
N THR A 616 -4.82 -18.83 -22.46
CA THR A 616 -4.28 -18.47 -23.78
C THR A 616 -5.36 -18.58 -24.86
N SER A 617 -6.07 -19.72 -24.95
CA SER A 617 -7.11 -19.91 -25.98
C SER A 617 -8.46 -19.26 -25.63
N SER A 618 -8.47 -18.31 -24.70
CA SER A 618 -9.67 -17.58 -24.28
C SER A 618 -9.40 -16.09 -24.16
N VAL A 619 -8.78 -15.65 -23.07
CA VAL A 619 -8.59 -14.22 -22.75
C VAL A 619 -7.47 -13.59 -23.60
N VAL A 620 -6.36 -14.30 -23.81
CA VAL A 620 -5.30 -13.83 -24.72
C VAL A 620 -5.83 -13.81 -26.15
N GLN A 621 -6.44 -14.91 -26.59
CA GLN A 621 -7.08 -15.02 -27.90
C GLN A 621 -8.12 -13.92 -28.15
N PHE A 622 -8.93 -13.54 -27.14
CA PHE A 622 -9.90 -12.44 -27.26
C PHE A 622 -9.23 -11.11 -27.69
N LEU A 623 -8.06 -10.81 -27.13
CA LEU A 623 -7.31 -9.60 -27.48
C LEU A 623 -6.55 -9.74 -28.79
N GLU A 624 -5.95 -10.90 -29.07
CA GLU A 624 -5.26 -11.15 -30.35
C GLU A 624 -6.21 -11.14 -31.55
N THR A 625 -7.40 -11.72 -31.41
CA THR A 625 -8.46 -11.65 -32.42
C THR A 625 -8.94 -10.21 -32.59
N ALA A 626 -9.13 -9.47 -31.50
CA ALA A 626 -9.52 -8.06 -31.57
C ALA A 626 -8.44 -7.17 -32.21
N ALA A 627 -7.16 -7.47 -32.00
CA ALA A 627 -6.04 -6.76 -32.61
C ALA A 627 -5.97 -6.98 -34.13
N ARG A 628 -6.26 -8.20 -34.60
CA ARG A 628 -6.23 -8.58 -36.01
C ARG A 628 -7.48 -8.19 -36.80
N ASP A 629 -8.64 -8.13 -36.16
CA ASP A 629 -9.91 -7.86 -36.85
C ASP A 629 -10.02 -6.41 -37.37
N PRO A 630 -10.21 -6.19 -38.69
CA PRO A 630 -10.38 -4.85 -39.25
C PRO A 630 -11.69 -4.17 -38.81
N GLN A 631 -12.69 -4.91 -38.33
CA GLN A 631 -13.96 -4.35 -37.84
C GLN A 631 -13.85 -3.81 -36.40
N VAL A 632 -12.77 -4.11 -35.67
CA VAL A 632 -12.58 -3.58 -34.33
C VAL A 632 -12.06 -2.14 -34.41
N LEU A 633 -12.80 -1.24 -33.77
CA LEU A 633 -12.48 0.19 -33.74
C LEU A 633 -11.65 0.58 -32.52
N ALA A 634 -11.90 -0.06 -31.37
CA ALA A 634 -11.24 0.31 -30.12
C ALA A 634 -11.09 -0.87 -29.14
N ILE A 635 -10.03 -0.82 -28.34
CA ILE A 635 -9.73 -1.74 -27.25
C ILE A 635 -9.43 -0.93 -25.98
N LYS A 636 -10.11 -1.23 -24.87
CA LYS A 636 -9.82 -0.66 -23.55
C LYS A 636 -9.46 -1.78 -22.59
N GLN A 637 -8.33 -1.66 -21.91
CA GLN A 637 -7.75 -2.73 -21.09
C GLN A 637 -7.22 -2.20 -19.76
N THR A 638 -7.53 -2.89 -18.66
CA THR A 638 -6.82 -2.70 -17.39
C THR A 638 -5.61 -3.63 -17.31
N LEU A 639 -4.46 -3.11 -16.91
CA LEU A 639 -3.21 -3.84 -16.75
C LEU A 639 -2.72 -3.71 -15.31
N TYR A 640 -2.82 -4.82 -14.56
CA TYR A 640 -2.29 -4.93 -13.21
C TYR A 640 -1.26 -6.07 -13.18
N ARG A 641 0.01 -5.71 -12.97
CA ARG A 641 1.18 -6.63 -12.93
C ARG A 641 1.36 -7.47 -14.19
N THR A 642 2.05 -6.92 -15.18
CA THR A 642 2.50 -7.70 -16.34
C THR A 642 3.91 -8.22 -16.09
N SER A 643 4.10 -9.54 -16.23
CA SER A 643 5.45 -10.12 -16.23
C SER A 643 6.22 -9.68 -17.49
N GLY A 644 7.47 -10.13 -17.67
CA GLY A 644 8.16 -10.02 -18.97
C GLY A 644 7.34 -10.61 -20.14
N ASP A 645 7.79 -10.43 -21.39
CA ASP A 645 7.16 -10.82 -22.68
C ASP A 645 5.69 -11.27 -22.54
N SER A 646 4.80 -10.28 -22.50
CA SER A 646 3.36 -10.48 -22.28
C SER A 646 2.63 -10.43 -23.62
N PRO A 647 2.01 -11.52 -24.09
CA PRO A 647 1.28 -11.54 -25.38
C PRO A 647 0.13 -10.54 -25.41
N ILE A 648 -0.43 -10.22 -24.24
CA ILE A 648 -1.45 -9.17 -24.09
C ILE A 648 -0.88 -7.78 -24.43
N ILE A 649 0.36 -7.48 -24.04
CA ILE A 649 0.98 -6.19 -24.36
C ILE A 649 1.27 -6.12 -25.86
N GLU A 650 1.74 -7.23 -26.45
CA GLU A 650 1.99 -7.35 -27.88
C GLU A 650 0.70 -7.14 -28.69
N ALA A 651 -0.40 -7.81 -28.33
CA ALA A 651 -1.69 -7.63 -28.99
C ALA A 651 -2.20 -6.18 -28.92
N LEU A 652 -2.00 -5.47 -27.80
CA LEU A 652 -2.37 -4.05 -27.68
C LEU A 652 -1.50 -3.14 -28.56
N ILE A 653 -0.21 -3.45 -28.69
CA ILE A 653 0.71 -2.74 -29.59
C ILE A 653 0.28 -2.95 -31.04
N GLU A 654 0.07 -4.21 -31.45
CA GLU A 654 -0.40 -4.55 -32.80
C GLU A 654 -1.73 -3.86 -33.15
N ALA A 655 -2.66 -3.81 -32.20
CA ALA A 655 -3.93 -3.12 -32.38
C ALA A 655 -3.73 -1.61 -32.63
N ALA A 656 -2.85 -0.96 -31.87
CA ALA A 656 -2.56 0.47 -32.03
C ALA A 656 -1.82 0.76 -33.35
N GLU A 657 -0.86 -0.08 -33.72
CA GLU A 657 -0.14 0.00 -35.01
C GLU A 657 -1.09 -0.22 -36.20
N ALA A 658 -2.13 -1.06 -36.03
CA ALA A 658 -3.20 -1.24 -37.00
C ALA A 658 -4.22 -0.08 -37.03
N GLY A 659 -3.99 1.00 -36.28
CA GLY A 659 -4.82 2.22 -36.29
C GLY A 659 -6.06 2.18 -35.39
N LYS A 660 -6.20 1.17 -34.52
CA LYS A 660 -7.32 1.06 -33.57
C LYS A 660 -7.10 2.00 -32.39
N GLN A 661 -8.17 2.50 -31.78
CA GLN A 661 -8.07 3.29 -30.56
C GLN A 661 -7.81 2.37 -29.35
N VAL A 662 -6.60 2.40 -28.80
CA VAL A 662 -6.23 1.58 -27.66
C VAL A 662 -6.05 2.42 -26.40
N LEU A 663 -6.77 2.08 -25.33
CA LEU A 663 -6.63 2.65 -23.99
C LEU A 663 -6.10 1.58 -23.03
N ALA A 664 -5.00 1.85 -22.35
CA ALA A 664 -4.42 0.97 -21.34
C ALA A 664 -4.35 1.67 -19.98
N VAL A 665 -5.08 1.15 -18.99
CA VAL A 665 -5.03 1.63 -17.60
C VAL A 665 -3.94 0.83 -16.86
N ILE A 666 -2.81 1.46 -16.54
CA ILE A 666 -1.65 0.80 -15.92
C ILE A 666 -1.48 1.23 -14.47
N GLU A 667 -1.42 0.26 -13.56
CA GLU A 667 -1.04 0.50 -12.17
C GLU A 667 0.50 0.45 -12.00
N ILE A 668 1.16 1.61 -11.98
CA ILE A 668 2.63 1.66 -11.80
C ILE A 668 3.02 1.36 -10.34
N ARG A 669 2.17 1.68 -9.34
CA ARG A 669 2.47 1.46 -7.91
C ARG A 669 2.20 0.01 -7.45
N ALA A 670 2.24 -0.95 -8.38
CA ALA A 670 2.10 -2.37 -8.08
C ALA A 670 3.40 -2.91 -7.46
N ARG A 671 3.30 -3.42 -6.24
CA ARG A 671 4.45 -3.89 -5.45
C ARG A 671 5.27 -4.95 -6.19
N PHE A 672 6.59 -4.76 -6.23
CA PHE A 672 7.64 -5.63 -6.80
C PHE A 672 7.73 -5.68 -8.34
N ASP A 673 6.73 -5.17 -9.05
CA ASP A 673 6.68 -5.16 -10.52
C ASP A 673 6.90 -3.75 -11.10
N GLU A 674 7.26 -2.77 -10.27
CA GLU A 674 7.24 -1.35 -10.65
C GLU A 674 8.16 -1.07 -11.85
N GLN A 675 9.37 -1.64 -11.85
CA GLN A 675 10.32 -1.47 -12.95
C GLN A 675 9.82 -2.06 -14.27
N ALA A 676 9.10 -3.19 -14.22
CA ALA A 676 8.53 -3.81 -15.41
C ALA A 676 7.37 -2.97 -15.96
N ASN A 677 6.49 -2.49 -15.08
CA ASN A 677 5.35 -1.65 -15.45
C ASN A 677 5.80 -0.32 -16.09
N VAL A 678 6.87 0.31 -15.57
CA VAL A 678 7.46 1.52 -16.18
C VAL A 678 7.94 1.25 -17.60
N ARG A 679 8.65 0.13 -17.83
CA ARG A 679 9.11 -0.24 -19.19
C ARG A 679 7.95 -0.49 -20.14
N TRP A 680 6.90 -1.17 -19.68
CA TRP A 680 5.73 -1.47 -20.50
C TRP A 680 4.92 -0.22 -20.83
N ALA A 681 4.74 0.71 -19.90
CA ALA A 681 4.10 1.99 -20.14
C ALA A 681 4.78 2.73 -21.29
N ARG A 682 6.12 2.86 -21.26
CA ARG A 682 6.89 3.48 -22.36
C ARG A 682 6.72 2.76 -23.69
N LYS A 683 6.72 1.42 -23.69
CA LYS A 683 6.55 0.62 -24.93
C LYS A 683 5.17 0.84 -25.55
N LEU A 684 4.13 0.87 -24.72
CA LEU A 684 2.74 1.12 -25.15
C LEU A 684 2.57 2.55 -25.67
N GLU A 685 3.06 3.55 -24.94
CA GLU A 685 3.03 4.96 -25.37
C GLU A 685 3.73 5.16 -26.72
N ALA A 686 4.90 4.54 -26.92
CA ALA A 686 5.63 4.61 -28.18
C ALA A 686 4.88 4.00 -29.37
N ALA A 687 4.01 3.02 -29.13
CA ALA A 687 3.17 2.39 -30.15
C ALA A 687 1.86 3.15 -30.43
N GLY A 688 1.61 4.28 -29.74
CA GLY A 688 0.39 5.09 -29.91
C GLY A 688 -0.78 4.66 -29.03
N VAL A 689 -0.56 3.78 -28.05
CA VAL A 689 -1.57 3.43 -27.05
C VAL A 689 -1.75 4.61 -26.08
N HIS A 690 -3.00 4.99 -25.79
CA HIS A 690 -3.29 5.96 -24.74
C HIS A 690 -3.13 5.28 -23.38
N VAL A 691 -2.00 5.54 -22.72
CA VAL A 691 -1.72 5.01 -21.38
C VAL A 691 -2.25 5.98 -20.32
N VAL A 692 -3.02 5.45 -19.36
CA VAL A 692 -3.51 6.21 -18.20
C VAL A 692 -3.14 5.50 -16.90
N TYR A 693 -2.83 6.26 -15.86
CA TYR A 693 -2.31 5.73 -14.59
C TYR A 693 -3.37 5.54 -13.50
N GLY A 694 -4.64 5.39 -13.91
CA GLY A 694 -5.78 5.25 -13.00
C GLY A 694 -6.20 6.56 -12.32
N LEU A 695 -7.09 6.44 -11.34
CA LEU A 695 -7.61 7.58 -10.57
C LEU A 695 -6.61 7.99 -9.46
N MET A 696 -6.43 9.29 -9.27
CA MET A 696 -5.54 9.81 -8.23
C MET A 696 -5.95 9.32 -6.83
N GLY A 697 -4.99 8.83 -6.05
CA GLY A 697 -5.20 8.29 -4.70
C GLY A 697 -5.84 6.89 -4.64
N LEU A 698 -6.23 6.30 -5.78
CA LEU A 698 -6.84 4.97 -5.85
C LEU A 698 -5.99 4.03 -6.71
N LYS A 699 -5.86 2.77 -6.28
CA LYS A 699 -5.21 1.75 -7.10
C LYS A 699 -6.21 1.02 -7.98
N THR A 700 -5.94 0.90 -9.28
CA THR A 700 -6.82 0.14 -10.19
C THR A 700 -6.52 -1.35 -10.07
N HIS A 701 -7.49 -2.12 -9.59
CA HIS A 701 -7.35 -3.56 -9.39
C HIS A 701 -8.50 -4.36 -10.04
N ALA A 702 -9.49 -3.71 -10.63
CA ALA A 702 -10.45 -4.33 -11.53
C ALA A 702 -9.75 -4.99 -12.74
N LYS A 703 -10.28 -6.13 -13.21
CA LYS A 703 -9.76 -6.84 -14.39
C LYS A 703 -10.78 -6.85 -15.50
N LEU A 704 -10.65 -5.84 -16.34
CA LEU A 704 -11.60 -5.49 -17.36
C LEU A 704 -10.90 -5.39 -18.71
N SER A 705 -11.58 -5.92 -19.71
CA SER A 705 -11.26 -5.73 -21.12
C SER A 705 -12.53 -5.39 -21.86
N LEU A 706 -12.46 -4.42 -22.77
CA LEU A 706 -13.58 -4.00 -23.61
C LEU A 706 -13.09 -3.82 -25.04
N VAL A 707 -13.77 -4.49 -25.98
CA VAL A 707 -13.54 -4.41 -27.42
C VAL A 707 -14.79 -3.83 -28.07
N ILE A 708 -14.62 -2.80 -28.89
CA ILE A 708 -15.70 -2.15 -29.62
C ILE A 708 -15.53 -2.49 -31.10
N ARG A 709 -16.52 -3.18 -31.67
CA ARG A 709 -16.53 -3.70 -33.04
C ARG A 709 -17.66 -3.09 -33.84
N ASP A 710 -17.38 -2.68 -35.07
CA ASP A 710 -18.36 -2.17 -36.03
C ASP A 710 -18.98 -3.34 -36.79
N GLU A 711 -20.27 -3.59 -36.55
CA GLU A 711 -21.01 -4.69 -37.15
C GLU A 711 -22.18 -4.17 -38.00
N PRO A 712 -22.78 -4.97 -38.90
CA PRO A 712 -23.85 -4.49 -39.78
C PRO A 712 -25.06 -3.88 -39.07
N GLU A 713 -25.33 -4.28 -37.82
CA GLU A 713 -26.42 -3.77 -36.98
C GLU A 713 -26.03 -2.55 -36.13
N GLY A 714 -24.77 -2.11 -36.22
CA GLY A 714 -24.18 -1.02 -35.46
C GLY A 714 -23.04 -1.46 -34.55
N LEU A 715 -22.60 -0.54 -33.69
CA LEU A 715 -21.49 -0.80 -32.77
C LEU A 715 -21.88 -1.84 -31.71
N ARG A 716 -21.10 -2.90 -31.63
CA ARG A 716 -21.23 -3.92 -30.58
C ARG A 716 -20.04 -3.89 -29.64
N ARG A 717 -20.30 -4.13 -28.37
CA ARG A 717 -19.31 -4.17 -27.30
C ARG A 717 -19.14 -5.60 -26.82
N TYR A 718 -17.91 -6.09 -26.87
CA TYR A 718 -17.50 -7.36 -26.29
C TYR A 718 -16.63 -7.08 -25.08
N CYS A 719 -16.81 -7.84 -24.01
CA CYS A 719 -16.09 -7.60 -22.76
C CYS A 719 -15.61 -8.87 -22.08
N HIS A 720 -14.57 -8.69 -21.27
CA HIS A 720 -14.11 -9.65 -20.28
C HIS A 720 -14.14 -9.00 -18.89
N VAL A 721 -14.70 -9.69 -17.90
CA VAL A 721 -14.58 -9.34 -16.47
C VAL A 721 -14.00 -10.51 -15.70
N GLY A 722 -12.86 -10.32 -15.04
CA GLY A 722 -12.12 -11.38 -14.36
C GLY A 722 -11.95 -11.20 -12.85
N THR A 723 -11.72 -12.31 -12.15
CA THR A 723 -11.24 -12.32 -10.76
C THR A 723 -9.70 -12.20 -10.66
N GLY A 724 -9.01 -12.71 -11.68
CA GLY A 724 -7.56 -12.83 -11.79
C GLY A 724 -6.91 -11.79 -12.70
N ASN A 725 -5.60 -11.60 -12.55
CA ASN A 725 -4.81 -10.69 -13.40
C ASN A 725 -4.64 -11.23 -14.83
N TYR A 726 -4.35 -10.31 -15.76
CA TYR A 726 -4.04 -10.63 -17.15
C TYR A 726 -2.59 -11.13 -17.33
N ASN A 727 -2.29 -12.30 -16.76
CA ASN A 727 -0.96 -12.91 -16.82
C ASN A 727 -1.04 -14.43 -17.07
N PRO A 728 -0.64 -14.91 -18.27
CA PRO A 728 -0.71 -16.33 -18.63
C PRO A 728 0.11 -17.25 -17.72
N LYS A 729 1.21 -16.76 -17.13
CA LYS A 729 2.06 -17.57 -16.23
C LYS A 729 1.33 -17.86 -14.93
N THR A 730 0.75 -16.84 -14.30
CA THR A 730 -0.01 -17.01 -13.06
C THR A 730 -1.33 -17.73 -13.28
N ALA A 731 -1.98 -17.55 -14.43
CA ALA A 731 -3.23 -18.24 -14.78
C ALA A 731 -3.11 -19.77 -14.85
N ARG A 732 -1.89 -20.34 -14.84
CA ARG A 732 -1.64 -21.80 -14.72
C ARG A 732 -1.54 -22.30 -13.28
N ALA A 733 -1.32 -21.39 -12.33
CA ALA A 733 -1.11 -21.71 -10.92
C ALA A 733 -2.23 -21.15 -10.02
N TYR A 734 -3.02 -20.19 -10.50
CA TYR A 734 -4.07 -19.50 -9.76
C TYR A 734 -5.43 -19.96 -10.28
N GLU A 735 -6.34 -20.23 -9.36
CA GLU A 735 -7.73 -20.54 -9.68
C GLU A 735 -8.53 -19.24 -9.79
N ASP A 736 -9.12 -18.98 -10.96
CA ASP A 736 -9.77 -17.72 -11.30
C ASP A 736 -10.97 -17.92 -12.22
N PHE A 737 -11.98 -17.05 -12.09
CA PHE A 737 -13.10 -16.95 -13.02
C PHE A 737 -12.95 -15.77 -13.98
N GLY A 738 -13.47 -15.95 -15.19
CA GLY A 738 -13.63 -14.88 -16.19
C GLY A 738 -14.97 -14.96 -16.88
N LEU A 739 -15.61 -13.84 -17.17
CA LEU A 739 -16.86 -13.77 -17.93
C LEU A 739 -16.60 -13.05 -19.25
N LEU A 740 -16.78 -13.76 -20.38
CA LEU A 740 -16.87 -13.15 -21.70
C LEU A 740 -18.33 -12.89 -22.06
N SER A 741 -18.63 -11.67 -22.50
CA SER A 741 -20.00 -11.26 -22.78
C SER A 741 -20.08 -10.18 -23.85
N CYS A 742 -21.19 -10.14 -24.58
CA CYS A 742 -21.60 -9.01 -25.41
C CYS A 742 -22.96 -8.43 -24.97
N ASP A 743 -23.36 -8.66 -23.71
CA ASP A 743 -24.57 -8.09 -23.13
C ASP A 743 -24.52 -6.55 -23.20
N PRO A 744 -25.51 -5.89 -23.83
CA PRO A 744 -25.49 -4.44 -23.99
C PRO A 744 -25.42 -3.69 -22.66
N THR A 745 -26.07 -4.19 -21.61
CA THR A 745 -26.09 -3.57 -20.28
C THR A 745 -24.70 -3.60 -19.65
N LEU A 746 -24.07 -4.78 -19.63
CA LEU A 746 -22.71 -4.94 -19.12
C LEU A 746 -21.68 -4.15 -19.95
N GLY A 747 -21.82 -4.13 -21.29
CA GLY A 747 -20.95 -3.35 -22.17
C GLY A 747 -21.04 -1.83 -21.93
N GLU A 748 -22.22 -1.32 -21.60
CA GLU A 748 -22.43 0.07 -21.19
C GLU A 748 -21.77 0.35 -19.82
N ASP A 749 -21.95 -0.53 -18.84
CA ASP A 749 -21.31 -0.40 -17.52
C ASP A 749 -19.77 -0.39 -17.63
N LEU A 750 -19.18 -1.23 -18.49
CA LEU A 750 -17.74 -1.20 -18.74
C LEU A 750 -17.31 0.08 -19.46
N THR A 751 -18.14 0.61 -20.36
CA THR A 751 -17.85 1.90 -21.00
C THR A 751 -17.78 3.02 -19.96
N LYS A 752 -18.74 3.07 -19.02
CA LYS A 752 -18.76 4.05 -17.92
C LYS A 752 -17.54 3.93 -17.01
N ILE A 753 -17.17 2.73 -16.57
CA ILE A 753 -16.00 2.56 -15.69
C ILE A 753 -14.69 2.91 -16.39
N PHE A 754 -14.51 2.57 -17.67
CA PHE A 754 -13.31 3.00 -18.41
C PHE A 754 -13.26 4.53 -18.58
N ASN A 755 -14.40 5.18 -18.84
CA ASN A 755 -14.46 6.64 -18.92
C ASN A 755 -14.17 7.30 -17.57
N GLN A 756 -14.58 6.67 -16.47
CA GLN A 756 -14.20 7.10 -15.11
C GLN A 756 -12.70 6.91 -14.87
N LEU A 757 -12.11 5.80 -15.30
CA LEU A 757 -10.67 5.54 -15.14
C LEU A 757 -9.78 6.46 -15.98
N SER A 758 -10.28 6.96 -17.11
CA SER A 758 -9.55 7.86 -18.02
C SER A 758 -9.96 9.34 -17.93
N GLY A 759 -10.90 9.73 -17.07
CA GLY A 759 -11.45 11.08 -17.05
C GLY A 759 -12.35 11.42 -15.85
N PHE A 760 -13.01 12.58 -15.90
CA PHE A 760 -13.81 13.11 -14.79
C PHE A 760 -15.30 12.74 -14.89
N ALA A 761 -15.63 11.45 -14.74
CA ALA A 761 -17.02 10.95 -14.69
C ALA A 761 -17.40 10.42 -13.29
N PRO A 762 -17.44 11.28 -12.25
CA PRO A 762 -17.58 10.82 -10.87
C PRO A 762 -18.92 10.14 -10.59
N LEU A 763 -20.02 10.57 -11.20
CA LEU A 763 -21.40 10.14 -10.88
C LEU A 763 -21.91 8.99 -11.79
N SER A 764 -21.11 7.95 -12.00
CA SER A 764 -21.54 6.81 -12.82
C SER A 764 -22.34 5.80 -11.99
N ASP A 765 -23.57 5.51 -12.43
CA ASP A 765 -24.37 4.38 -11.92
C ASP A 765 -24.20 3.14 -12.81
N TYR A 766 -24.21 1.97 -12.16
CA TYR A 766 -24.00 0.68 -12.80
C TYR A 766 -25.20 -0.24 -12.57
N SER A 767 -25.55 -1.03 -13.58
CA SER A 767 -26.72 -1.92 -13.55
C SER A 767 -26.35 -3.35 -13.16
N ARG A 768 -25.30 -3.91 -13.77
CA ARG A 768 -24.81 -5.28 -13.52
C ARG A 768 -23.48 -5.32 -12.77
N LEU A 769 -22.86 -4.16 -12.52
CA LEU A 769 -21.61 -4.06 -11.75
C LEU A 769 -21.84 -3.46 -10.36
N LEU A 770 -21.04 -3.93 -9.41
CA LEU A 770 -20.73 -3.23 -8.17
C LEU A 770 -19.28 -2.77 -8.23
N VAL A 771 -19.03 -1.47 -8.01
CA VAL A 771 -17.72 -0.85 -8.25
C VAL A 771 -17.23 -0.12 -6.99
N ALA A 772 -16.05 -0.48 -6.52
CA ALA A 772 -15.38 0.22 -5.43
C ALA A 772 -14.74 1.53 -5.94
N PRO A 773 -14.66 2.58 -5.10
CA PRO A 773 -15.06 2.60 -3.69
C PRO A 773 -16.51 3.01 -3.43
N ARG A 774 -17.32 3.24 -4.48
CA ARG A 774 -18.61 3.90 -4.34
C ARG A 774 -19.75 2.94 -4.02
N THR A 775 -20.06 2.01 -4.91
CA THR A 775 -21.28 1.20 -4.82
C THR A 775 -21.05 -0.17 -4.21
N LEU A 776 -19.81 -0.66 -4.22
CA LEU A 776 -19.51 -2.05 -3.84
C LEU A 776 -19.76 -2.35 -2.36
N ARG A 777 -19.31 -1.48 -1.45
CA ARG A 777 -19.48 -1.68 0.01
C ARG A 777 -20.97 -1.70 0.36
N ASP A 778 -21.67 -0.62 0.05
CA ASP A 778 -23.07 -0.45 0.40
C ASP A 778 -23.95 -1.51 -0.28
N GLY A 779 -23.69 -1.79 -1.56
CA GLY A 779 -24.43 -2.80 -2.32
C GLY A 779 -24.29 -4.22 -1.78
N LEU A 780 -23.16 -4.59 -1.18
CA LEU A 780 -23.00 -5.89 -0.53
C LEU A 780 -23.60 -5.90 0.88
N LEU A 781 -23.49 -4.82 1.65
CA LEU A 781 -24.12 -4.71 2.97
C LEU A 781 -25.65 -4.79 2.87
N GLU A 782 -26.25 -4.10 1.90
CA GLU A 782 -27.69 -4.15 1.63
C GLU A 782 -28.17 -5.59 1.32
N LYS A 783 -27.34 -6.38 0.64
CA LYS A 783 -27.67 -7.79 0.36
C LYS A 783 -27.68 -8.63 1.63
N ILE A 784 -26.73 -8.42 2.54
CA ILE A 784 -26.73 -9.09 3.86
C ILE A 784 -27.98 -8.67 4.66
N ASP A 785 -28.35 -7.39 4.63
CA ASP A 785 -29.58 -6.89 5.26
C ASP A 785 -30.84 -7.56 4.70
N LYS A 786 -30.90 -7.77 3.38
CA LYS A 786 -32.01 -8.49 2.74
C LYS A 786 -32.10 -9.93 3.22
N GLU A 787 -30.99 -10.64 3.38
CA GLU A 787 -30.99 -12.01 3.94
C GLU A 787 -31.56 -12.03 5.37
N ILE A 788 -31.17 -11.06 6.21
CA ILE A 788 -31.70 -10.91 7.56
C ILE A 788 -33.22 -10.67 7.52
N ALA A 789 -33.68 -9.74 6.70
CA ALA A 789 -35.09 -9.42 6.56
C ALA A 789 -35.90 -10.63 6.03
N ASN A 790 -35.35 -11.35 5.06
CA ASN A 790 -35.97 -12.55 4.50
C ASN A 790 -36.11 -13.66 5.54
N HIS A 791 -35.07 -13.93 6.33
CA HIS A 791 -35.12 -14.93 7.40
C HIS A 791 -36.15 -14.57 8.46
N LYS A 792 -36.19 -13.29 8.90
CA LYS A 792 -37.21 -12.78 9.84
C LYS A 792 -38.63 -12.93 9.31
N ALA A 793 -38.81 -12.83 8.00
CA ALA A 793 -40.09 -13.03 7.32
C ALA A 793 -40.42 -14.51 7.03
N GLY A 794 -39.59 -15.46 7.47
CA GLY A 794 -39.76 -16.89 7.22
C GLY A 794 -39.49 -17.31 5.76
N LYS A 795 -38.82 -16.47 4.97
CA LYS A 795 -38.44 -16.76 3.58
C LYS A 795 -37.06 -17.44 3.54
N PRO A 796 -36.73 -18.18 2.45
CA PRO A 796 -35.38 -18.72 2.26
C PRO A 796 -34.32 -17.61 2.36
N ALA A 797 -33.30 -17.85 3.18
CA ALA A 797 -32.21 -16.91 3.39
C ALA A 797 -30.91 -17.64 3.70
N GLY A 798 -29.79 -17.10 3.24
CA GLY A 798 -28.45 -17.68 3.40
C GLY A 798 -27.38 -16.88 2.65
N ILE A 799 -26.16 -16.98 3.15
CA ILE A 799 -24.99 -16.28 2.61
C ILE A 799 -23.88 -17.29 2.39
N GLN A 800 -23.30 -17.32 1.19
CA GLN A 800 -22.11 -18.11 0.90
C GLN A 800 -21.06 -17.26 0.20
N LEU A 801 -19.87 -17.14 0.79
CA LEU A 801 -18.79 -16.31 0.24
C LEU A 801 -17.52 -17.13 0.03
N LYS A 802 -16.92 -17.05 -1.16
CA LYS A 802 -15.56 -17.50 -1.43
C LYS A 802 -14.67 -16.29 -1.62
N LEU A 803 -13.63 -16.12 -0.81
CA LEU A 803 -12.75 -14.95 -0.82
C LEU A 803 -11.28 -15.34 -0.56
N ASN A 804 -10.36 -14.47 -0.93
CA ASN A 804 -8.98 -14.60 -0.47
C ASN A 804 -8.81 -14.06 0.94
N SER A 805 -9.53 -13.00 1.30
CA SER A 805 -9.44 -12.41 2.63
C SER A 805 -10.74 -11.72 3.08
N LEU A 806 -11.04 -11.84 4.38
CA LEU A 806 -12.10 -11.14 5.09
C LEU A 806 -11.49 -10.43 6.30
N LEU A 807 -11.46 -9.10 6.27
CA LEU A 807 -10.85 -8.24 7.30
C LEU A 807 -11.70 -7.03 7.68
N ASP A 808 -12.58 -6.59 6.80
CA ASP A 808 -13.35 -5.38 7.01
C ASP A 808 -14.34 -5.53 8.18
N GLU A 809 -14.24 -4.62 9.15
CA GLU A 809 -14.97 -4.71 10.42
C GLU A 809 -16.48 -4.61 10.23
N ALA A 810 -16.93 -3.72 9.33
CA ALA A 810 -18.35 -3.56 9.05
C ALA A 810 -18.95 -4.85 8.45
N PHE A 811 -18.23 -5.52 7.56
CA PHE A 811 -18.67 -6.81 7.04
C PHE A 811 -18.65 -7.91 8.10
N VAL A 812 -17.62 -7.98 8.96
CA VAL A 812 -17.59 -8.97 10.04
C VAL A 812 -18.74 -8.77 11.02
N GLU A 813 -19.01 -7.52 11.41
CA GLU A 813 -20.14 -7.17 12.26
C GLU A 813 -21.47 -7.56 11.61
N LYS A 814 -21.64 -7.25 10.32
CA LYS A 814 -22.87 -7.59 9.60
C LYS A 814 -23.09 -9.09 9.46
N LEU A 815 -22.03 -9.87 9.28
CA LEU A 815 -22.12 -11.34 9.24
C LEU A 815 -22.46 -11.92 10.63
N TYR A 816 -21.95 -11.33 11.71
CA TYR A 816 -22.39 -11.67 13.06
C TYR A 816 -23.86 -11.32 13.29
N GLU A 817 -24.31 -10.14 12.87
CA GLU A 817 -25.72 -9.77 12.94
C GLU A 817 -26.59 -10.78 12.16
N ALA A 818 -26.17 -11.17 10.95
CA ALA A 818 -26.88 -12.17 10.16
C ALA A 818 -27.02 -13.50 10.91
N SER A 819 -25.91 -14.00 11.47
CA SER A 819 -25.90 -15.23 12.25
C SER A 819 -26.79 -15.15 13.49
N GLN A 820 -26.77 -14.03 14.23
CA GLN A 820 -27.62 -13.79 15.39
C GLN A 820 -29.11 -13.81 15.07
N ASN A 821 -29.47 -13.41 13.85
CA ASN A 821 -30.84 -13.45 13.36
C ASN A 821 -31.21 -14.78 12.67
N GLY A 822 -30.37 -15.81 12.79
CA GLY A 822 -30.65 -17.17 12.30
C GLY A 822 -30.23 -17.44 10.85
N VAL A 823 -29.64 -16.47 10.15
CA VAL A 823 -29.16 -16.67 8.78
C VAL A 823 -27.94 -17.60 8.78
N SER A 824 -27.96 -18.62 7.91
CA SER A 824 -26.80 -19.50 7.68
C SER A 824 -25.74 -18.77 6.87
N VAL A 825 -24.50 -18.78 7.35
CA VAL A 825 -23.36 -18.13 6.69
C VAL A 825 -22.23 -19.15 6.49
N ASP A 826 -21.89 -19.43 5.24
CA ASP A 826 -20.76 -20.30 4.89
C ASP A 826 -19.66 -19.51 4.18
N LEU A 827 -18.44 -19.59 4.69
CA LEU A 827 -17.30 -18.83 4.19
C LEU A 827 -16.18 -19.78 3.74
N LEU A 828 -15.71 -19.63 2.51
CA LEU A 828 -14.52 -20.28 1.97
C LEU A 828 -13.41 -19.24 1.83
N ILE A 829 -12.56 -19.12 2.86
CA ILE A 829 -11.53 -18.07 2.99
C ILE A 829 -10.15 -18.70 2.98
N ARG A 830 -9.42 -18.59 1.87
CA ARG A 830 -8.11 -19.23 1.76
C ARG A 830 -7.01 -18.55 2.59
N GLY A 831 -7.05 -17.22 2.70
CA GLY A 831 -6.01 -16.41 3.33
C GLY A 831 -6.41 -15.90 4.71
N ILE A 832 -6.46 -14.58 4.85
CA ILE A 832 -6.70 -13.90 6.12
C ILE A 832 -8.20 -13.87 6.43
N CYS A 833 -8.57 -14.27 7.64
CA CYS A 833 -9.92 -14.13 8.17
C CYS A 833 -9.86 -13.47 9.55
N ALA A 834 -10.50 -12.30 9.71
CA ALA A 834 -10.69 -11.64 11.00
C ALA A 834 -11.88 -12.23 11.77
N LEU A 835 -12.86 -12.81 11.06
CA LEU A 835 -14.05 -13.39 11.66
C LEU A 835 -13.71 -14.66 12.47
N ARG A 836 -14.26 -14.73 13.68
CA ARG A 836 -14.23 -15.90 14.56
C ARG A 836 -15.58 -16.65 14.52
N PRO A 837 -15.65 -17.90 14.04
CA PRO A 837 -16.87 -18.71 14.07
C PRO A 837 -17.10 -19.40 15.41
N GLY A 838 -18.34 -19.80 15.68
CA GLY A 838 -18.73 -20.60 16.84
C GLY A 838 -18.81 -19.85 18.18
N ILE A 839 -18.90 -18.52 18.17
CA ILE A 839 -19.10 -17.74 19.39
C ILE A 839 -20.60 -17.80 19.77
N PRO A 840 -20.94 -18.30 20.98
CA PRO A 840 -22.34 -18.38 21.42
C PRO A 840 -23.07 -17.04 21.34
N GLY A 841 -24.27 -17.04 20.78
CA GLY A 841 -25.10 -15.84 20.59
C GLY A 841 -24.50 -14.82 19.61
N LYS A 842 -23.53 -15.19 18.77
CA LYS A 842 -22.91 -14.32 17.75
C LYS A 842 -22.63 -14.98 16.42
N SER A 843 -21.99 -16.15 16.41
CA SER A 843 -21.49 -16.78 15.18
C SER A 843 -21.71 -18.29 15.15
N GLU A 844 -22.75 -18.77 15.82
CA GLU A 844 -23.14 -20.19 15.85
C GLU A 844 -23.60 -20.68 14.48
N ASN A 845 -24.17 -19.80 13.66
CA ASN A 845 -24.60 -20.12 12.30
C ASN A 845 -23.54 -19.79 11.23
N ILE A 846 -22.28 -19.58 11.63
CA ILE A 846 -21.18 -19.27 10.71
C ILE A 846 -20.21 -20.43 10.65
N ARG A 847 -19.98 -20.97 9.45
CA ARG A 847 -18.92 -21.96 9.18
C ARG A 847 -17.87 -21.34 8.28
N VAL A 848 -16.59 -21.58 8.61
CA VAL A 848 -15.47 -21.04 7.83
C VAL A 848 -14.52 -22.17 7.47
N ARG A 849 -14.28 -22.32 6.18
CA ARG A 849 -13.37 -23.29 5.59
C ARG A 849 -12.32 -22.63 4.73
N SER A 850 -11.29 -23.40 4.42
CA SER A 850 -10.21 -23.01 3.54
C SER A 850 -9.71 -24.19 2.75
N ILE A 851 -9.34 -23.93 1.49
CA ILE A 851 -8.77 -24.92 0.59
C ILE A 851 -7.44 -24.38 0.10
N LEU A 852 -6.40 -25.19 0.29
CA LEU A 852 -5.06 -24.98 -0.25
C LEU A 852 -4.62 -26.30 -0.89
N GLY A 853 -3.81 -26.22 -1.94
CA GLY A 853 -3.27 -27.40 -2.61
C GLY A 853 -2.46 -27.01 -3.84
N ARG A 854 -2.55 -27.84 -4.88
CA ARG A 854 -1.86 -27.65 -6.17
C ARG A 854 -2.03 -26.26 -6.78
N PHE A 855 -3.27 -25.74 -6.80
CA PHE A 855 -3.56 -24.40 -7.30
C PHE A 855 -3.79 -23.44 -6.14
N LEU A 856 -3.49 -22.17 -6.38
CA LEU A 856 -3.78 -21.09 -5.46
C LEU A 856 -5.21 -20.62 -5.69
N GLU A 857 -6.12 -21.03 -4.80
CA GLU A 857 -7.51 -20.52 -4.76
C GLU A 857 -7.47 -18.99 -4.77
N HIS A 858 -7.96 -18.34 -5.84
CA HIS A 858 -7.84 -16.90 -6.01
C HIS A 858 -9.16 -16.23 -6.40
N SER A 859 -10.11 -16.98 -6.96
CA SER A 859 -11.40 -16.44 -7.37
C SER A 859 -12.24 -15.99 -6.18
N ARG A 860 -13.14 -15.03 -6.42
CA ARG A 860 -14.12 -14.56 -5.44
C ARG A 860 -15.53 -14.80 -5.95
N ILE A 861 -16.36 -15.39 -5.09
CA ILE A 861 -17.79 -15.62 -5.34
C ILE A 861 -18.57 -15.06 -4.15
N PHE A 862 -19.61 -14.27 -4.43
CA PHE A 862 -20.57 -13.84 -3.43
C PHE A 862 -21.93 -14.39 -3.82
N HIS A 863 -22.55 -15.15 -2.92
CA HIS A 863 -23.86 -15.75 -3.13
C HIS A 863 -24.81 -15.38 -1.99
N PHE A 864 -26.00 -14.92 -2.37
CA PHE A 864 -27.12 -14.58 -1.49
C PHE A 864 -28.38 -15.32 -1.96
N VAL A 865 -29.11 -15.97 -1.05
CA VAL A 865 -30.28 -16.81 -1.39
C VAL A 865 -31.49 -15.96 -1.83
N ASN A 866 -31.63 -14.76 -1.28
CA ASN A 866 -32.57 -13.71 -1.68
C ASN A 866 -34.01 -14.22 -1.88
N ALA A 867 -34.59 -14.81 -0.83
CA ALA A 867 -35.94 -15.36 -0.84
C ALA A 867 -36.20 -16.47 -1.89
N GLY A 868 -35.13 -17.10 -2.40
CA GLY A 868 -35.17 -18.15 -3.43
C GLY A 868 -34.76 -17.67 -4.83
N ASP A 869 -34.66 -16.34 -5.04
CA ASP A 869 -34.13 -15.74 -6.27
C ASP A 869 -32.62 -15.48 -6.11
N ASN A 870 -31.86 -16.59 -6.09
CA ASN A 870 -30.43 -16.60 -5.76
C ASN A 870 -29.64 -15.58 -6.59
N GLU A 871 -28.67 -14.93 -5.96
CA GLU A 871 -27.87 -13.89 -6.60
C GLU A 871 -26.37 -14.18 -6.47
N TYR A 872 -25.68 -14.32 -7.61
CA TYR A 872 -24.26 -14.63 -7.68
C TYR A 872 -23.46 -13.47 -8.27
N TRP A 873 -22.33 -13.18 -7.63
CA TRP A 873 -21.37 -12.18 -8.08
C TRP A 873 -19.97 -12.75 -8.12
N ILE A 874 -19.20 -12.40 -9.15
CA ILE A 874 -17.77 -12.68 -9.23
C ILE A 874 -16.99 -11.40 -9.50
N GLY A 875 -15.74 -11.35 -9.07
CA GLY A 875 -14.85 -10.27 -9.49
C GLY A 875 -13.60 -10.14 -8.64
N SER A 876 -13.10 -8.92 -8.56
CA SER A 876 -11.72 -8.62 -8.14
C SER A 876 -11.55 -8.30 -6.65
N ALA A 877 -12.65 -7.92 -5.97
CA ALA A 877 -12.63 -7.46 -4.59
C ALA A 877 -12.62 -8.61 -3.56
N ASP A 878 -11.76 -8.46 -2.56
CA ASP A 878 -11.91 -9.12 -1.25
C ASP A 878 -12.61 -8.16 -0.26
N LEU A 879 -13.05 -8.68 0.89
CA LEU A 879 -13.64 -7.86 1.95
C LEU A 879 -12.55 -7.30 2.88
N MET A 880 -11.72 -6.40 2.34
CA MET A 880 -10.74 -5.62 3.11
C MET A 880 -10.93 -4.13 2.82
N GLN A 881 -10.74 -3.27 3.83
CA GLN A 881 -10.86 -1.81 3.70
C GLN A 881 -10.14 -1.23 2.47
N ARG A 882 -8.92 -1.71 2.16
CA ARG A 882 -8.17 -1.24 0.98
C ARG A 882 -8.83 -1.57 -0.36
N ASN A 883 -9.54 -2.70 -0.45
CA ASN A 883 -10.26 -3.13 -1.66
C ASN A 883 -11.57 -2.35 -1.80
N LEU A 884 -12.20 -2.08 -0.66
CA LEU A 884 -13.50 -1.42 -0.60
C LEU A 884 -13.39 0.10 -0.77
N ASP A 885 -12.35 0.74 -0.22
CA ASP A 885 -12.33 2.21 -0.10
C ASP A 885 -11.14 2.87 -0.81
N ARG A 886 -10.05 2.13 -1.09
CA ARG A 886 -8.79 2.68 -1.64
C ARG A 886 -8.40 2.11 -3.00
N ARG A 887 -9.31 1.37 -3.63
CA ARG A 887 -9.10 0.72 -4.92
C ARG A 887 -10.32 0.87 -5.80
N VAL A 888 -10.07 0.85 -7.11
CA VAL A 888 -11.11 0.56 -8.09
C VAL A 888 -11.14 -0.94 -8.30
N GLU A 889 -12.16 -1.58 -7.73
CA GLU A 889 -12.48 -3.00 -7.86
C GLU A 889 -13.87 -3.13 -8.51
N SER A 890 -14.15 -4.26 -9.13
CA SER A 890 -15.45 -4.54 -9.74
C SER A 890 -15.92 -5.96 -9.43
N LEU A 891 -17.22 -6.11 -9.14
CA LEU A 891 -17.96 -7.37 -9.15
C LEU A 891 -19.02 -7.31 -10.25
N VAL A 892 -19.22 -8.41 -10.98
CA VAL A 892 -20.27 -8.56 -11.99
C VAL A 892 -21.31 -9.56 -11.54
N ARG A 893 -22.60 -9.21 -11.73
CA ARG A 893 -23.72 -10.12 -11.48
C ARG A 893 -23.81 -11.16 -12.59
N ILE A 894 -23.86 -12.43 -12.18
CA ILE A 894 -24.12 -13.54 -13.10
C ILE A 894 -25.62 -13.57 -13.40
N ALA A 895 -25.96 -13.67 -14.69
CA ALA A 895 -27.35 -13.65 -15.15
C ALA A 895 -27.83 -14.98 -15.72
N LYS A 896 -26.91 -15.88 -16.11
CA LYS A 896 -27.24 -17.14 -16.76
C LYS A 896 -27.41 -18.26 -15.73
N PRO A 897 -28.57 -18.96 -15.68
CA PRO A 897 -28.82 -20.01 -14.69
C PRO A 897 -27.79 -21.16 -14.69
N ASP A 898 -27.26 -21.52 -15.86
CA ASP A 898 -26.21 -22.56 -15.95
C ASP A 898 -24.91 -22.14 -15.26
N HIS A 899 -24.56 -20.85 -15.33
CA HIS A 899 -23.39 -20.30 -14.66
C HIS A 899 -23.62 -20.25 -13.14
N GLU A 900 -24.81 -19.84 -12.69
CA GLU A 900 -25.19 -19.85 -11.28
C GLU A 900 -25.11 -21.27 -10.70
N LYS A 901 -25.70 -22.25 -11.39
CA LYS A 901 -25.63 -23.66 -10.98
C LYS A 901 -24.19 -24.17 -10.93
N TYR A 902 -23.35 -23.74 -11.86
CA TYR A 902 -21.93 -24.11 -11.86
C TYR A 902 -21.20 -23.52 -10.64
N LEU A 903 -21.38 -22.23 -10.36
CA LEU A 903 -20.78 -21.55 -9.20
C LEU A 903 -21.28 -22.13 -7.88
N GLN A 904 -22.57 -22.45 -7.76
CA GLN A 904 -23.11 -23.16 -6.60
C GLN A 904 -22.41 -24.51 -6.43
N GLY A 905 -22.22 -25.27 -7.50
CA GLY A 905 -21.50 -26.54 -7.44
C GLY A 905 -20.03 -26.42 -7.00
N ILE A 906 -19.39 -25.28 -7.23
CA ILE A 906 -18.04 -24.97 -6.70
C ILE A 906 -18.11 -24.68 -5.20
N LEU A 907 -19.06 -23.85 -4.77
CA LEU A 907 -19.30 -23.55 -3.35
C LEU A 907 -19.65 -24.82 -2.57
N ASP A 908 -20.59 -25.62 -3.05
CA ASP A 908 -20.99 -26.90 -2.46
C ASP A 908 -19.81 -27.85 -2.32
N LEU A 909 -18.99 -27.99 -3.37
CA LEU A 909 -17.81 -28.85 -3.32
C LEU A 909 -16.80 -28.34 -2.29
N GLY A 910 -16.54 -27.03 -2.24
CA GLY A 910 -15.59 -26.46 -1.29
C GLY A 910 -16.06 -26.47 0.17
N LEU A 911 -17.37 -26.40 0.37
CA LEU A 911 -18.02 -26.40 1.68
C LEU A 911 -18.44 -27.80 2.17
N SER A 912 -18.39 -28.81 1.31
CA SER A 912 -18.78 -30.18 1.63
C SER A 912 -17.92 -30.80 2.73
N ASP A 913 -18.55 -31.52 3.66
CA ASP A 913 -17.89 -32.34 4.68
C ASP A 913 -16.98 -33.43 4.11
N SER A 914 -17.20 -33.82 2.85
CA SER A 914 -16.41 -34.83 2.13
C SER A 914 -15.19 -34.26 1.41
N THR A 915 -14.90 -32.96 1.52
CA THR A 915 -13.78 -32.31 0.82
C THR A 915 -12.64 -32.01 1.77
N MET A 916 -11.41 -32.37 1.38
CA MET A 916 -10.20 -32.04 2.12
C MET A 916 -10.08 -30.52 2.24
N SER A 917 -10.13 -30.03 3.47
CA SER A 917 -10.14 -28.61 3.78
C SER A 917 -9.64 -28.36 5.19
N TRP A 918 -9.37 -27.09 5.50
CA TRP A 918 -9.14 -26.61 6.86
C TRP A 918 -10.39 -25.94 7.36
N GLU A 919 -10.77 -26.22 8.61
CA GLU A 919 -11.91 -25.62 9.28
C GLU A 919 -11.40 -24.70 10.39
N LEU A 920 -11.93 -23.48 10.44
CA LEU A 920 -11.60 -22.52 11.50
C LEU A 920 -12.49 -22.79 12.71
N THR A 921 -11.88 -23.13 13.84
CA THR A 921 -12.56 -23.32 15.13
C THR A 921 -12.04 -22.31 16.14
N GLY A 922 -12.85 -21.31 16.49
CA GLY A 922 -12.39 -20.15 17.24
C GLY A 922 -11.33 -19.37 16.45
N ASN A 923 -10.05 -19.48 16.85
CA ASN A 923 -8.91 -18.83 16.19
C ASN A 923 -7.93 -19.82 15.53
N THR A 924 -8.23 -21.11 15.61
CA THR A 924 -7.32 -22.16 15.16
C THR A 924 -7.88 -22.85 13.94
N TRP A 925 -7.07 -22.90 12.89
CA TRP A 925 -7.35 -23.71 11.72
C TRP A 925 -6.97 -25.16 12.02
N LYS A 926 -7.89 -26.08 11.74
CA LYS A 926 -7.63 -27.52 11.86
C LYS A 926 -7.85 -28.15 10.50
N LYS A 927 -6.83 -28.88 10.02
CA LYS A 927 -6.99 -29.71 8.85
C LYS A 927 -8.01 -30.80 9.16
N ARG A 928 -9.02 -30.96 8.30
CA ARG A 928 -9.97 -32.05 8.44
C ARG A 928 -9.29 -33.36 8.07
N LEU A 929 -9.39 -34.33 8.98
CA LEU A 929 -8.88 -35.68 8.81
C LEU A 929 -10.06 -36.63 8.67
N GLY A 930 -10.06 -37.47 7.64
CA GLY A 930 -11.10 -38.47 7.38
C GLY A 930 -10.69 -39.41 6.27
N GLU A 931 -11.19 -40.64 6.29
CA GLU A 931 -10.99 -41.60 5.20
C GLU A 931 -11.77 -41.12 3.97
N ASN A 932 -11.13 -41.12 2.79
CA ASN A 932 -11.71 -40.77 1.48
C ASN A 932 -12.18 -39.31 1.29
N LEU A 933 -11.56 -38.33 1.95
CA LEU A 933 -11.83 -36.92 1.62
C LEU A 933 -11.37 -36.59 0.19
N ALA A 934 -12.26 -36.02 -0.62
CA ALA A 934 -11.97 -35.63 -1.98
C ALA A 934 -11.05 -34.39 -2.01
N ASN A 935 -10.02 -34.42 -2.85
CA ASN A 935 -9.24 -33.23 -3.16
C ASN A 935 -10.00 -32.38 -4.21
N LEU A 936 -10.31 -31.12 -3.87
CA LEU A 936 -11.09 -30.25 -4.74
C LEU A 936 -10.42 -30.05 -6.11
N HIS A 937 -9.11 -29.77 -6.15
CA HIS A 937 -8.41 -29.51 -7.40
C HIS A 937 -8.36 -30.75 -8.30
N GLU A 938 -8.10 -31.94 -7.74
CA GLU A 938 -8.08 -33.19 -8.50
C GLU A 938 -9.46 -33.59 -9.01
N THR A 939 -10.50 -33.33 -8.21
CA THR A 939 -11.90 -33.52 -8.62
C THR A 939 -12.24 -32.63 -9.83
N LEU A 940 -11.81 -31.37 -9.81
CA LEU A 940 -12.02 -30.45 -10.93
C LEU A 940 -11.15 -30.79 -12.14
N ILE A 941 -9.88 -31.16 -11.95
CA ILE A 941 -9.01 -31.67 -13.02
C ILE A 941 -9.69 -32.84 -13.73
N THR A 942 -10.20 -33.82 -12.98
CA THR A 942 -10.88 -34.99 -13.53
C THR A 942 -12.15 -34.59 -14.29
N ARG A 943 -12.97 -33.72 -13.69
CA ARG A 943 -14.20 -33.20 -14.31
C ARG A 943 -13.92 -32.53 -15.65
N PHE A 944 -12.91 -31.67 -15.75
CA PHE A 944 -12.56 -31.00 -17.00
C PHE A 944 -11.83 -31.91 -17.98
N SER A 945 -11.07 -32.90 -17.49
CA SER A 945 -10.40 -33.87 -18.37
C SER A 945 -11.41 -34.74 -19.13
N ASN A 946 -12.53 -35.07 -18.50
CA ASN A 946 -13.63 -35.88 -19.05
C ASN A 946 -14.62 -35.09 -19.92
N ARG A 947 -14.49 -33.75 -20.02
CA ARG A 947 -15.35 -32.90 -20.88
C ARG A 947 -14.90 -32.88 -22.35
N GLY A 948 -13.82 -33.60 -22.69
CA GLY A 948 -13.24 -33.66 -24.04
C GLY A 948 -13.98 -34.61 -24.96
#